data_AF-A0A0L1JTJ1-F1
#
_entry.id   AF-A0A0L1JTJ1-F1
#
_cell.length_a   1.000
_cell.length_b   1.000
_cell.length_c   1.000
_cell.angle_alpha   90.00
_cell.angle_beta   90.00
_cell.angle_gamma   90.00
#
_symmetry.space_group_name_H-M   'P 1'
#
loop_
_entity.id
_entity.type
_entity.pdbx_description
1 polymer ?
#
loop_
_entity_poly.entity_id
_entity_poly.type
_entity_poly.pdbx_seq_one_letter_code
_entity_poly.pdbx_strand_id
1 'polypeptide(L)'
;MTTPSALEKWKAQLGDDGKAALRVLLNGTASLGRLSAAEPEDAVDAILASEARDSDIVSGFDRGCTELLEEFRLTLLQQEGRSFRIELAKLVTLVTIIRRLLPEQMVVDLHRRYVLWSGFFENFVVDRGLDLRREYFRILALSQDVAADHGLEPRRLMSLWLSVCAESGDAGRYDASYLRVALLGLRRLPLGDDFDANEDFTLQGLARWAVTQRPTTAAFEREWRILEGDFPRDAGFWGDRVQMAVTAAERELAERTNGAETTFPIARWWREDVDIHPNENRLRGGSAHEPPPREAREAILRDIGRALPQLSDRIDTLMKGHKRYADCTGDVFHLVRSSCNIGMRLLEKGSSEERVDRGRLSVSLAALAFEYDPLNAHAWSLMMRALRTAGRVQDAELVGWEALRRFPENVQWRTQLASLLAGGGAKPDEAIALLKEAQQLFPENAFVRTQLAEIVAEDRGGAQEAVKLLQETISLFPGNPYARNQLAMVLADDLKRADEARDILNGAIAEGAADDVTRSLLQKLDQGRVLRRAKPKAVVVEDASTLMLPTAMARRQLFLFEAGLSSADSLRAFLADTPQDSYATYVSERAGLTDVPFKTTFATAFEDALEKAEPSAMRALIARARPMERAIVEEAFAVSEGRVVAFSEFFADAEGDERLQTLERTLGQEGGRADRRTLLLRDFAASTLSTSVVSLVAA
;
A
#
# COMPACT_ATOMS: atom_id res chain seq x y z
N MET A 1 3.43 32.70 -51.28
CA MET A 1 3.42 31.80 -50.10
C MET A 1 2.16 32.12 -49.32
N THR A 2 1.21 31.18 -49.26
CA THR A 2 -0.02 31.33 -48.48
C THR A 2 0.32 31.29 -47.00
N THR A 3 -0.18 32.27 -46.24
CA THR A 3 0.00 32.32 -44.78
C THR A 3 -0.61 31.06 -44.16
N PRO A 4 0.10 30.32 -43.30
CA PRO A 4 -0.45 29.11 -42.68
C PRO A 4 -1.72 29.44 -41.90
N SER A 5 -2.72 28.57 -42.00
CA SER A 5 -4.00 28.72 -41.30
C SER A 5 -3.79 28.70 -39.78
N ALA A 6 -4.76 29.18 -39.00
CA ALA A 6 -4.68 29.13 -37.55
C ALA A 6 -4.52 27.68 -37.02
N LEU A 7 -5.21 26.72 -37.65
CA LEU A 7 -5.08 25.31 -37.34
C LEU A 7 -3.67 24.78 -37.63
N GLU A 8 -3.10 25.09 -38.79
CA GLU A 8 -1.74 24.65 -39.14
C GLU A 8 -0.68 25.25 -38.20
N LYS A 9 -0.89 26.48 -37.71
CA LYS A 9 -0.02 27.07 -36.69
C LYS A 9 -0.12 26.36 -35.35
N TRP A 10 -1.34 26.01 -34.93
CA TRP A 10 -1.54 25.27 -33.68
C TRP A 10 -0.97 23.85 -33.78
N LYS A 11 -1.11 23.16 -34.93
CA LYS A 11 -0.50 21.85 -35.18
C LYS A 11 1.03 21.91 -35.14
N ALA A 12 1.64 22.91 -35.78
CA ALA A 12 3.08 23.13 -35.69
C ALA A 12 3.51 23.34 -34.23
N GLN A 13 2.78 24.16 -33.48
CA GLN A 13 3.04 24.35 -32.06
C GLN A 13 2.84 23.07 -31.24
N LEU A 14 1.88 22.21 -31.58
CA LEU A 14 1.66 20.93 -30.90
C LEU A 14 2.85 19.98 -31.09
N GLY A 15 3.50 20.01 -32.26
CA GLY A 15 4.73 19.26 -32.51
C GLY A 15 5.95 19.82 -31.78
N ASP A 16 6.12 21.15 -31.79
CA ASP A 16 7.29 21.81 -31.20
C ASP A 16 7.22 21.92 -29.66
N ASP A 17 6.07 22.32 -29.11
CA ASP A 17 5.79 22.53 -27.69
C ASP A 17 4.34 22.11 -27.37
N GLY A 18 4.16 20.78 -27.32
CA GLY A 18 2.84 20.19 -27.10
C GLY A 18 2.18 20.63 -25.79
N LYS A 19 2.98 20.86 -24.74
CA LYS A 19 2.51 21.35 -23.45
C LYS A 19 1.87 22.74 -23.58
N ALA A 20 2.54 23.68 -24.25
CA ALA A 20 1.98 25.01 -24.47
C ALA A 20 0.74 24.97 -25.36
N ALA A 21 0.76 24.19 -26.44
CA ALA A 21 -0.38 24.04 -27.35
C ALA A 21 -1.63 23.51 -26.63
N LEU A 22 -1.45 22.47 -25.81
CA LEU A 22 -2.52 21.87 -25.01
C LEU A 22 -2.98 22.80 -23.89
N ARG A 23 -2.09 23.59 -23.27
CA ARG A 23 -2.51 24.60 -22.27
C ARG A 23 -3.43 25.66 -22.87
N VAL A 24 -3.12 26.13 -24.07
CA VAL A 24 -3.98 27.08 -24.81
C VAL A 24 -5.33 26.44 -25.13
N LEU A 25 -5.35 25.15 -25.48
CA LEU A 25 -6.58 24.38 -25.68
C LEU A 25 -7.43 24.30 -24.39
N LEU A 26 -6.82 23.89 -23.28
CA LEU A 26 -7.51 23.76 -21.98
C LEU A 26 -8.00 25.10 -21.42
N ASN A 27 -7.37 26.21 -21.81
CA ASN A 27 -7.83 27.56 -21.48
C ASN A 27 -9.01 28.03 -22.35
N GLY A 28 -9.40 27.27 -23.38
CA GLY A 28 -10.45 27.64 -24.33
C GLY A 28 -10.04 28.74 -25.31
N THR A 29 -8.73 28.99 -25.48
CA THR A 29 -8.21 30.07 -26.34
C THR A 29 -7.53 29.56 -27.62
N ALA A 30 -7.58 28.26 -27.88
CA ALA A 30 -7.02 27.67 -29.10
C ALA A 30 -7.83 28.03 -30.36
N SER A 31 -7.12 28.44 -31.41
CA SER A 31 -7.71 28.74 -32.71
C SER A 31 -7.55 27.56 -33.66
N LEU A 32 -8.58 26.70 -33.72
CA LEU A 32 -8.62 25.44 -34.48
C LEU A 32 -9.50 25.55 -35.73
N GLY A 33 -9.80 26.78 -36.16
CA GLY A 33 -10.71 27.02 -37.28
C GLY A 33 -12.14 26.55 -36.96
N ARG A 34 -12.70 25.68 -37.80
CA ARG A 34 -14.06 25.14 -37.59
C ARG A 34 -14.18 24.24 -36.36
N LEU A 35 -13.06 23.68 -35.89
CA LEU A 35 -13.03 22.78 -34.73
C LEU A 35 -13.02 23.54 -33.39
N SER A 36 -12.85 24.87 -33.38
CA SER A 36 -12.90 25.67 -32.14
C SER A 36 -14.27 25.64 -31.44
N ALA A 37 -15.33 25.20 -32.13
CA ALA A 37 -16.67 25.06 -31.57
C ALA A 37 -16.98 23.65 -31.04
N ALA A 38 -16.09 22.69 -31.26
CA ALA A 38 -16.23 21.32 -30.74
C ALA A 38 -15.67 21.21 -29.32
N GLU A 39 -16.07 20.17 -28.60
CA GLU A 39 -15.44 19.82 -27.32
C GLU A 39 -13.94 19.52 -27.54
N PRO A 40 -13.06 19.87 -26.58
CA PRO A 40 -11.61 19.74 -26.76
C PRO A 40 -11.15 18.34 -27.19
N GLU A 41 -11.73 17.29 -26.60
CA GLU A 41 -11.42 15.90 -26.93
C GLU A 41 -11.84 15.50 -28.35
N ASP A 42 -12.97 16.02 -28.85
CA ASP A 42 -13.43 15.74 -30.22
C ASP A 42 -12.60 16.52 -31.24
N ALA A 43 -12.22 17.75 -30.89
CA ALA A 43 -11.36 18.58 -31.74
C ALA A 43 -9.97 17.94 -31.91
N VAL A 44 -9.35 17.49 -30.82
CA VAL A 44 -8.03 16.84 -30.86
C VAL A 44 -8.11 15.50 -31.60
N ASP A 45 -9.13 14.69 -31.34
CA ASP A 45 -9.35 13.41 -32.04
C ASP A 45 -9.44 13.61 -33.56
N ALA A 46 -10.26 14.56 -34.01
CA ALA A 46 -10.39 14.88 -35.43
C ALA A 46 -9.08 15.36 -36.07
N ILE A 47 -8.26 16.11 -35.33
CA ILE A 47 -6.95 16.60 -35.80
C ILE A 47 -5.97 15.44 -35.93
N LEU A 48 -5.78 14.66 -34.86
CA LEU A 48 -4.79 13.58 -34.83
C LEU A 48 -5.16 12.41 -35.74
N ALA A 49 -6.45 12.16 -35.99
CA ALA A 49 -6.90 11.13 -36.93
C ALA A 49 -6.42 11.39 -38.39
N SER A 50 -6.04 12.62 -38.72
CA SER A 50 -5.50 12.99 -40.04
C SER A 50 -3.98 12.96 -40.13
N GLU A 51 -3.28 12.72 -39.00
CA GLU A 51 -1.82 12.71 -38.93
C GLU A 51 -1.25 11.29 -39.01
N ALA A 52 -0.01 11.17 -39.49
CA ALA A 52 0.73 9.90 -39.41
C ALA A 52 1.10 9.61 -37.94
N ARG A 53 1.05 8.32 -37.55
CA ARG A 53 1.38 7.88 -36.17
C ARG A 53 2.76 8.35 -35.70
N ASP A 54 3.75 8.28 -36.59
CA ASP A 54 5.13 8.67 -36.27
C ASP A 54 5.41 10.17 -36.53
N SER A 55 4.37 10.99 -36.69
CA SER A 55 4.56 12.43 -36.92
C SER A 55 5.02 13.15 -35.65
N ASP A 56 5.74 14.27 -35.85
CA ASP A 56 6.13 15.17 -34.78
C ASP A 56 4.91 15.70 -34.01
N ILE A 57 3.77 15.86 -34.69
CA ILE A 57 2.51 16.33 -34.10
C ILE A 57 1.96 15.31 -33.08
N VAL A 58 1.90 14.03 -33.45
CA VAL A 58 1.43 12.95 -32.55
C VAL A 58 2.40 12.77 -31.38
N SER A 59 3.71 12.79 -31.66
CA SER A 59 4.75 12.69 -30.62
C SER A 59 4.74 13.88 -29.66
N GLY A 60 4.53 15.10 -30.18
CA GLY A 60 4.42 16.32 -29.40
C GLY A 60 3.16 16.35 -28.54
N PHE A 61 2.03 15.85 -29.06
CA PHE A 61 0.80 15.67 -28.30
C PHE A 61 0.99 14.75 -27.08
N ASP A 62 1.57 13.56 -27.28
CA ASP A 62 1.80 12.57 -26.22
C ASP A 62 2.71 13.12 -25.12
N ARG A 63 3.85 13.70 -25.53
CA ARG A 63 4.78 14.39 -24.62
C ARG A 63 4.08 15.52 -23.86
N GLY A 64 3.29 16.33 -24.55
CA GLY A 64 2.52 17.43 -23.97
C GLY A 64 1.51 16.96 -22.93
N CYS A 65 0.80 15.85 -23.17
CA CYS A 65 -0.09 15.23 -22.19
C CYS A 65 0.67 14.82 -20.93
N THR A 66 1.82 14.17 -21.09
CA THR A 66 2.68 13.74 -19.98
C THR A 66 3.17 14.92 -19.15
N GLU A 67 3.72 15.94 -19.80
CA GLU A 67 4.24 17.13 -19.13
C GLU A 67 3.14 17.96 -18.44
N LEU A 68 1.96 18.08 -19.04
CA LEU A 68 0.83 18.78 -18.43
C LEU A 68 0.26 18.02 -17.25
N LEU A 69 0.09 16.70 -17.36
CA LEU A 69 -0.45 15.91 -16.25
C LEU A 69 0.50 15.93 -15.05
N GLU A 70 1.82 15.86 -15.29
CA GLU A 70 2.83 16.02 -14.24
C GLU A 70 2.79 17.42 -13.62
N GLU A 71 2.57 18.48 -14.41
CA GLU A 71 2.40 19.83 -13.85
C GLU A 71 1.14 19.94 -12.98
N PHE A 72 0.01 19.38 -13.42
CA PHE A 72 -1.20 19.33 -12.58
C PHE A 72 -0.92 18.57 -11.29
N ARG A 73 -0.19 17.44 -11.34
CA ARG A 73 0.19 16.68 -10.15
C ARG A 73 0.96 17.52 -9.15
N LEU A 74 1.89 18.35 -9.63
CA LEU A 74 2.75 19.17 -8.79
C LEU A 74 2.05 20.43 -8.25
N THR A 75 1.13 21.01 -9.01
CA THR A 75 0.62 22.38 -8.75
C THR A 75 -0.84 22.46 -8.33
N LEU A 76 -1.69 21.47 -8.68
CA LEU A 76 -3.14 21.57 -8.51
C LEU A 76 -3.56 21.67 -7.04
N LEU A 77 -2.96 20.84 -6.17
CA LEU A 77 -3.26 20.84 -4.72
C LEU A 77 -2.73 22.08 -3.99
N GLN A 78 -1.90 22.90 -4.65
CA GLN A 78 -1.42 24.18 -4.11
C GLN A 78 -2.40 25.33 -4.42
N GLN A 79 -3.41 25.10 -5.27
CA GLN A 79 -4.40 26.10 -5.63
C GLN A 79 -5.52 26.16 -4.59
N GLU A 80 -6.13 27.33 -4.40
CA GLU A 80 -7.25 27.53 -3.48
C GLU A 80 -8.48 28.16 -4.16
N GLY A 81 -9.65 27.91 -3.57
CA GLY A 81 -10.91 28.58 -3.91
C GLY A 81 -11.31 28.50 -5.38
N ARG A 82 -11.33 29.65 -6.06
CA ARG A 82 -11.71 29.73 -7.49
C ARG A 82 -10.61 29.19 -8.40
N SER A 83 -9.34 29.39 -8.06
CA SER A 83 -8.20 28.92 -8.86
C SER A 83 -8.21 27.40 -8.95
N PHE A 84 -8.39 26.73 -7.80
CA PHE A 84 -8.50 25.28 -7.71
C PHE A 84 -9.59 24.72 -8.64
N ARG A 85 -10.80 25.30 -8.60
CA ARG A 85 -11.92 24.84 -9.44
C ARG A 85 -11.65 24.98 -10.94
N ILE A 86 -10.96 26.05 -11.33
CA ILE A 86 -10.58 26.29 -12.74
C ILE A 86 -9.55 25.25 -13.18
N GLU A 87 -8.48 25.07 -12.42
CA GLU A 87 -7.43 24.10 -12.76
C GLU A 87 -7.93 22.66 -12.70
N LEU A 88 -8.83 22.33 -11.77
CA LEU A 88 -9.47 21.01 -11.71
C LEU A 88 -10.32 20.74 -12.97
N ALA A 89 -11.07 21.72 -13.47
CA ALA A 89 -11.83 21.56 -14.71
C ALA A 89 -10.92 21.31 -15.93
N LYS A 90 -9.75 21.95 -15.96
CA LYS A 90 -8.73 21.70 -17.00
C LYS A 90 -8.14 20.29 -16.87
N LEU A 91 -7.87 19.83 -15.65
CA LEU A 91 -7.43 18.45 -15.42
C LEU A 91 -8.48 17.43 -15.89
N VAL A 92 -9.76 17.65 -15.56
CA VAL A 92 -10.88 16.79 -16.02
C VAL A 92 -10.91 16.69 -17.55
N THR A 93 -10.75 17.83 -18.22
CA THR A 93 -10.69 17.90 -19.69
C THR A 93 -9.48 17.14 -20.23
N LEU A 94 -8.28 17.35 -19.66
CA LEU A 94 -7.07 16.64 -20.05
C LEU A 94 -7.19 15.12 -19.85
N VAL A 95 -7.73 14.67 -18.72
CA VAL A 95 -7.96 13.24 -18.44
C VAL A 95 -8.96 12.65 -19.44
N THR A 96 -9.96 13.42 -19.87
CA THR A 96 -10.93 13.01 -20.89
C THR A 96 -10.28 12.85 -22.26
N ILE A 97 -9.41 13.79 -22.64
CA ILE A 97 -8.56 13.72 -23.84
C ILE A 97 -7.67 12.47 -23.79
N ILE A 98 -6.93 12.25 -22.69
CA ILE A 98 -6.04 11.09 -22.50
C ILE A 98 -6.83 9.78 -22.58
N ARG A 99 -7.99 9.70 -21.92
CA ARG A 99 -8.84 8.50 -21.96
C ARG A 99 -9.35 8.18 -23.35
N ARG A 100 -9.67 9.20 -24.15
CA ARG A 100 -10.19 9.00 -25.50
C ARG A 100 -9.09 8.56 -26.47
N LEU A 101 -7.92 9.20 -26.39
CA LEU A 101 -6.87 9.09 -27.40
C LEU A 101 -5.77 8.10 -27.02
N LEU A 102 -5.65 7.76 -25.74
CA LEU A 102 -4.66 6.83 -25.17
C LEU A 102 -3.23 7.08 -25.70
N PRO A 103 -2.65 8.28 -25.48
CA PRO A 103 -1.29 8.59 -25.91
C PRO A 103 -0.31 7.60 -25.28
N GLU A 104 0.55 6.99 -26.09
CA GLU A 104 1.33 5.80 -25.78
C GLU A 104 2.27 6.00 -24.58
N GLN A 105 3.12 7.03 -24.60
CA GLN A 105 4.06 7.33 -23.52
C GLN A 105 3.31 7.70 -22.24
N MET A 106 2.27 8.52 -22.34
CA MET A 106 1.43 8.91 -21.20
C MET A 106 0.78 7.67 -20.54
N VAL A 107 0.14 6.79 -21.30
CA VAL A 107 -0.53 5.61 -20.70
C VAL A 107 0.49 4.63 -20.14
N VAL A 108 1.63 4.41 -20.80
CA VAL A 108 2.72 3.56 -20.27
C VAL A 108 3.22 4.13 -18.94
N ASP A 109 3.36 5.45 -18.82
CA ASP A 109 3.74 6.10 -17.58
C ASP A 109 2.70 5.93 -16.47
N LEU A 110 1.41 6.11 -16.79
CA LEU A 110 0.29 5.85 -15.89
C LEU A 110 0.31 4.43 -15.33
N HIS A 111 0.72 3.46 -16.16
CA HIS A 111 0.85 2.06 -15.78
C HIS A 111 2.11 1.79 -14.94
N ARG A 112 3.28 2.32 -15.32
CA ARG A 112 4.55 2.12 -14.60
C ARG A 112 4.54 2.79 -13.23
N ARG A 113 4.04 4.02 -13.16
CA ARG A 113 3.92 4.81 -11.93
C ARG A 113 2.54 4.68 -11.29
N TYR A 114 1.94 3.48 -11.34
CA TYR A 114 0.58 3.22 -10.83
C TYR A 114 0.35 3.74 -9.41
N VAL A 115 1.29 3.48 -8.48
CA VAL A 115 1.15 3.91 -7.08
C VAL A 115 1.08 5.44 -6.96
N LEU A 116 1.92 6.14 -7.72
CA LEU A 116 1.94 7.60 -7.75
C LEU A 116 0.62 8.15 -8.30
N TRP A 117 0.18 7.64 -9.44
CA TRP A 117 -1.01 8.14 -10.12
C TRP A 117 -2.31 7.75 -9.42
N SER A 118 -2.41 6.54 -8.87
CA SER A 118 -3.55 6.16 -8.01
C SER A 118 -3.65 7.10 -6.81
N GLY A 119 -2.53 7.37 -6.14
CA GLY A 119 -2.49 8.31 -5.02
C GLY A 119 -2.88 9.74 -5.41
N PHE A 120 -2.54 10.19 -6.61
CA PHE A 120 -2.95 11.50 -7.15
C PHE A 120 -4.46 11.54 -7.44
N PHE A 121 -4.98 10.61 -8.23
CA PHE A 121 -6.38 10.61 -8.67
C PHE A 121 -7.37 10.30 -7.55
N GLU A 122 -6.96 9.58 -6.50
CA GLU A 122 -7.75 9.36 -5.29
C GLU A 122 -8.15 10.66 -4.57
N ASN A 123 -7.44 11.77 -4.78
CA ASN A 123 -7.79 13.06 -4.17
C ASN A 123 -9.01 13.73 -4.82
N PHE A 124 -9.45 13.26 -5.99
CA PHE A 124 -10.49 13.90 -6.80
C PHE A 124 -11.69 12.96 -7.00
N VAL A 125 -12.19 12.42 -5.88
CA VAL A 125 -13.44 11.65 -5.79
C VAL A 125 -14.44 12.50 -5.01
N VAL A 126 -15.19 13.34 -5.72
CA VAL A 126 -16.14 14.28 -5.10
C VAL A 126 -17.52 13.65 -4.99
N ASP A 127 -18.02 13.11 -6.11
CA ASP A 127 -19.29 12.41 -6.21
C ASP A 127 -19.29 11.48 -7.44
N ARG A 128 -20.44 10.90 -7.78
CA ARG A 128 -20.56 10.02 -8.96
C ARG A 128 -20.28 10.73 -10.29
N GLY A 129 -20.50 12.04 -10.37
CA GLY A 129 -20.27 12.86 -11.56
C GLY A 129 -18.82 13.29 -11.73
N LEU A 130 -18.08 13.48 -10.63
CA LEU A 130 -16.66 13.85 -10.64
C LEU A 130 -15.83 12.86 -9.80
N ASP A 131 -15.41 11.79 -10.47
CA ASP A 131 -14.52 10.76 -9.93
C ASP A 131 -13.37 10.50 -10.91
N LEU A 132 -12.24 11.20 -10.70
CA LEU A 132 -11.06 11.03 -11.56
C LEU A 132 -10.32 9.72 -11.30
N ARG A 133 -10.52 9.07 -10.15
CA ARG A 133 -9.97 7.73 -9.89
C ARG A 133 -10.64 6.70 -10.79
N ARG A 134 -11.96 6.79 -10.97
CA ARG A 134 -12.69 5.91 -11.89
C ARG A 134 -12.26 6.14 -13.34
N GLU A 135 -12.05 7.39 -13.74
CA GLU A 135 -11.56 7.70 -15.09
C GLU A 135 -10.12 7.22 -15.29
N TYR A 136 -9.25 7.34 -14.28
CA TYR A 136 -7.91 6.76 -14.28
C TYR A 136 -7.96 5.24 -14.43
N PHE A 137 -8.80 4.54 -13.66
CA PHE A 137 -8.97 3.10 -13.80
C PHE A 137 -9.52 2.71 -15.18
N ARG A 138 -10.38 3.54 -15.77
CA ARG A 138 -10.85 3.33 -17.14
C ARG A 138 -9.73 3.51 -18.17
N ILE A 139 -8.83 4.49 -17.98
CA ILE A 139 -7.62 4.62 -18.81
C ILE A 139 -6.76 3.37 -18.69
N LEU A 140 -6.49 2.91 -17.46
CA LEU A 140 -5.70 1.69 -17.23
C LEU A 140 -6.33 0.49 -17.92
N ALA A 141 -7.64 0.27 -17.76
CA ALA A 141 -8.37 -0.84 -18.37
C ALA A 141 -8.29 -0.80 -19.92
N LEU A 142 -8.39 0.39 -20.52
CA LEU A 142 -8.37 0.57 -21.96
C LEU A 142 -6.98 0.41 -22.60
N SER A 143 -5.90 0.61 -21.84
CA SER A 143 -4.51 0.70 -22.34
C SER A 143 -3.56 -0.40 -21.83
N GLN A 144 -4.10 -1.50 -21.30
CA GLN A 144 -3.28 -2.58 -20.75
C GLN A 144 -2.43 -3.28 -21.82
N ASP A 145 -2.97 -3.40 -23.04
CA ASP A 145 -2.29 -3.91 -24.24
C ASP A 145 -1.09 -3.04 -24.59
N VAL A 146 -1.29 -1.71 -24.67
CA VAL A 146 -0.21 -0.75 -24.91
C VAL A 146 0.90 -0.88 -23.86
N ALA A 147 0.53 -1.04 -22.58
CA ALA A 147 1.50 -1.25 -21.51
C ALA A 147 2.26 -2.58 -21.64
N ALA A 148 1.58 -3.66 -22.05
CA ALA A 148 2.20 -4.96 -22.26
C ALA A 148 3.22 -4.93 -23.41
N ASP A 149 2.88 -4.26 -24.52
CA ASP A 149 3.78 -4.04 -25.65
C ASP A 149 5.06 -3.26 -25.24
N HIS A 150 4.99 -2.50 -24.14
CA HIS A 150 6.11 -1.75 -23.54
C HIS A 150 6.83 -2.49 -22.41
N GLY A 151 6.70 -3.81 -22.37
CA GLY A 151 7.44 -4.70 -21.48
C GLY A 151 6.89 -4.78 -20.05
N LEU A 152 5.65 -4.35 -19.81
CA LEU A 152 4.99 -4.62 -18.52
C LEU A 152 4.38 -6.02 -18.54
N GLU A 153 4.51 -6.72 -17.41
CA GLU A 153 4.04 -8.11 -17.28
C GLU A 153 2.55 -8.26 -17.63
N PRO A 154 2.18 -9.29 -18.42
CA PRO A 154 0.79 -9.64 -18.65
C PRO A 154 0.04 -9.90 -17.34
N ARG A 155 -1.27 -9.71 -17.34
CA ARG A 155 -2.17 -9.96 -16.21
C ARG A 155 -1.85 -9.22 -14.90
N ARG A 156 -0.91 -8.27 -14.87
CA ARG A 156 -0.50 -7.57 -13.64
C ARG A 156 -1.63 -6.85 -12.89
N LEU A 157 -2.65 -6.39 -13.61
CA LEU A 157 -3.81 -5.70 -13.03
C LEU A 157 -5.01 -6.61 -12.78
N MET A 158 -4.92 -7.91 -13.08
CA MET A 158 -6.01 -8.87 -12.89
C MET A 158 -6.57 -8.82 -11.46
N SER A 159 -5.67 -8.78 -10.48
CA SER A 159 -6.00 -8.77 -9.06
C SER A 159 -6.68 -7.49 -8.62
N LEU A 160 -6.22 -6.36 -9.13
CA LEU A 160 -6.89 -5.08 -8.97
C LEU A 160 -8.32 -5.20 -9.49
N TRP A 161 -8.52 -5.68 -10.72
CA TRP A 161 -9.85 -5.77 -11.29
C TRP A 161 -10.77 -6.73 -10.55
N LEU A 162 -10.30 -7.91 -10.15
CA LEU A 162 -11.08 -8.84 -9.33
C LEU A 162 -11.45 -8.22 -7.96
N SER A 163 -10.55 -7.45 -7.35
CA SER A 163 -10.83 -6.72 -6.09
C SER A 163 -11.86 -5.61 -6.31
N VAL A 164 -11.71 -4.81 -7.37
CA VAL A 164 -12.66 -3.75 -7.69
C VAL A 164 -14.03 -4.35 -7.98
N CYS A 165 -14.13 -5.47 -8.70
CA CYS A 165 -15.39 -6.21 -8.87
C CYS A 165 -16.02 -6.55 -7.51
N ALA A 166 -15.29 -7.20 -6.61
CA ALA A 166 -15.80 -7.58 -5.29
C ALA A 166 -16.22 -6.37 -4.44
N GLU A 167 -15.46 -5.27 -4.48
CA GLU A 167 -15.65 -4.06 -3.69
C GLU A 167 -16.60 -3.02 -4.34
N SER A 168 -17.23 -3.32 -5.50
CA SER A 168 -18.13 -2.39 -6.21
C SER A 168 -19.58 -2.51 -5.74
N GLY A 169 -19.99 -1.65 -4.81
CA GLY A 169 -21.35 -1.62 -4.27
C GLY A 169 -21.37 -1.17 -2.82
N ASP A 170 -22.56 -1.19 -2.22
CA ASP A 170 -22.80 -0.64 -0.87
C ASP A 170 -22.01 -1.39 0.23
N ALA A 171 -21.64 -2.65 -0.01
CA ALA A 171 -20.83 -3.44 0.93
C ALA A 171 -19.31 -3.31 0.69
N GLY A 172 -18.88 -2.44 -0.23
CA GLY A 172 -17.48 -2.27 -0.63
C GLY A 172 -16.98 -0.81 -0.61
N ARG A 173 -15.75 -0.62 -1.09
CA ARG A 173 -15.08 0.70 -1.14
C ARG A 173 -15.53 1.54 -2.32
N TYR A 174 -15.86 0.88 -3.43
CA TYR A 174 -16.17 1.54 -4.68
C TYR A 174 -17.66 1.61 -4.85
N ASP A 175 -18.18 2.72 -5.39
CA ASP A 175 -19.59 2.75 -5.74
C ASP A 175 -19.89 1.78 -6.90
N ALA A 176 -21.16 1.45 -7.11
CA ALA A 176 -21.58 0.46 -8.10
C ALA A 176 -21.10 0.73 -9.55
N SER A 177 -20.76 1.98 -9.91
CA SER A 177 -20.25 2.31 -11.25
C SER A 177 -18.88 1.73 -11.58
N TYR A 178 -18.10 1.32 -10.57
CA TYR A 178 -16.77 0.73 -10.77
C TYR A 178 -16.81 -0.69 -11.31
N LEU A 179 -17.92 -1.42 -11.09
CA LEU A 179 -18.05 -2.81 -11.55
C LEU A 179 -17.78 -2.92 -13.05
N ARG A 180 -18.37 -2.03 -13.85
CA ARG A 180 -18.20 -2.02 -15.31
C ARG A 180 -16.78 -1.67 -15.73
N VAL A 181 -16.10 -0.79 -14.99
CA VAL A 181 -14.70 -0.46 -15.25
C VAL A 181 -13.81 -1.66 -14.97
N ALA A 182 -14.07 -2.39 -13.87
CA ALA A 182 -13.34 -3.58 -13.52
C ALA A 182 -13.57 -4.74 -14.51
N LEU A 183 -14.83 -4.98 -14.91
CA LEU A 183 -15.17 -5.97 -15.93
C LEU A 183 -14.54 -5.63 -17.29
N LEU A 184 -14.51 -4.34 -17.66
CA LEU A 184 -13.76 -3.88 -18.85
C LEU A 184 -12.26 -4.17 -18.72
N GLY A 185 -11.69 -3.97 -17.53
CA GLY A 185 -10.30 -4.30 -17.22
C GLY A 185 -10.00 -5.79 -17.39
N LEU A 186 -10.88 -6.67 -16.90
CA LEU A 186 -10.74 -8.12 -17.09
C LEU A 186 -10.93 -8.52 -18.55
N ARG A 187 -11.87 -7.90 -19.26
CA ARG A 187 -12.12 -8.13 -20.69
C ARG A 187 -10.93 -7.75 -21.58
N ARG A 188 -10.16 -6.73 -21.19
CA ARG A 188 -8.98 -6.23 -21.92
C ARG A 188 -7.66 -6.68 -21.28
N LEU A 189 -7.69 -7.70 -20.43
CA LEU A 189 -6.50 -8.17 -19.75
C LEU A 189 -5.51 -8.75 -20.78
N PRO A 190 -4.24 -8.32 -20.78
CA PRO A 190 -3.20 -8.96 -21.59
C PRO A 190 -2.92 -10.34 -21.00
N LEU A 191 -3.11 -11.39 -21.80
CA LEU A 191 -3.13 -12.77 -21.34
C LEU A 191 -1.75 -13.42 -21.26
N GLY A 192 -0.81 -12.99 -22.11
CA GLY A 192 0.45 -13.68 -22.34
C GLY A 192 0.25 -15.00 -23.10
N ASP A 193 1.26 -15.87 -23.08
CA ASP A 193 1.26 -17.12 -23.88
C ASP A 193 0.44 -18.26 -23.24
N ASP A 194 0.00 -18.10 -21.99
CA ASP A 194 -0.65 -19.15 -21.20
C ASP A 194 -2.17 -19.23 -21.42
N PHE A 195 -2.80 -18.22 -22.03
CA PHE A 195 -4.26 -18.07 -22.09
C PHE A 195 -4.74 -17.48 -23.42
N ASP A 196 -5.88 -17.99 -23.90
CA ASP A 196 -6.41 -17.63 -25.22
C ASP A 196 -7.64 -16.70 -25.16
N ALA A 197 -8.28 -16.55 -23.99
CA ALA A 197 -9.59 -15.89 -23.88
C ALA A 197 -9.79 -15.17 -22.52
N ASN A 198 -10.56 -14.07 -22.52
CA ASN A 198 -10.79 -13.22 -21.35
C ASN A 198 -12.12 -13.50 -20.62
N GLU A 199 -12.99 -14.32 -21.21
CA GLU A 199 -14.33 -14.64 -20.73
C GLU A 199 -14.28 -15.21 -19.30
N ASP A 200 -13.38 -16.16 -19.05
CA ASP A 200 -13.27 -16.83 -17.76
C ASP A 200 -12.91 -15.83 -16.64
N PHE A 201 -12.03 -14.86 -16.90
CA PHE A 201 -11.68 -13.81 -15.94
C PHE A 201 -12.86 -12.87 -15.65
N THR A 202 -13.63 -12.48 -16.68
CA THR A 202 -14.81 -11.63 -16.49
C THR A 202 -15.92 -12.34 -15.72
N LEU A 203 -16.14 -13.64 -15.97
CA LEU A 203 -17.08 -14.48 -15.23
C LEU A 203 -16.67 -14.61 -13.76
N GLN A 204 -15.38 -14.78 -13.48
CA GLN A 204 -14.85 -14.79 -12.12
C GLN A 204 -15.08 -13.45 -11.41
N GLY A 205 -14.83 -12.33 -12.09
CA GLY A 205 -15.11 -10.99 -11.56
C GLY A 205 -16.59 -10.81 -11.20
N LEU A 206 -17.49 -11.24 -12.09
CA LEU A 206 -18.93 -11.18 -11.88
C LEU A 206 -19.38 -12.09 -10.72
N ALA A 207 -18.83 -13.30 -10.62
CA ALA A 207 -19.10 -14.22 -9.52
C ALA A 207 -18.65 -13.66 -8.16
N ARG A 208 -17.45 -13.08 -8.08
CA ARG A 208 -16.94 -12.44 -6.86
C ARG A 208 -17.80 -11.26 -6.43
N TRP A 209 -18.20 -10.41 -7.38
CA TRP A 209 -19.15 -9.33 -7.11
C TRP A 209 -20.46 -9.88 -6.53
N ALA A 210 -21.01 -10.95 -7.10
CA ALA A 210 -22.25 -11.55 -6.61
C ALA A 210 -22.15 -12.16 -5.21
N VAL A 211 -21.01 -12.79 -4.88
CA VAL A 211 -20.74 -13.33 -3.55
C VAL A 211 -20.67 -12.21 -2.52
N THR A 212 -19.93 -11.14 -2.81
CA THR A 212 -19.69 -10.06 -1.85
C THR A 212 -20.88 -9.10 -1.72
N GLN A 213 -21.44 -8.65 -2.84
CA GLN A 213 -22.46 -7.60 -2.85
C GLN A 213 -23.89 -8.15 -2.75
N ARG A 214 -24.08 -9.47 -2.91
CA ARG A 214 -25.39 -10.16 -2.85
C ARG A 214 -26.50 -9.40 -3.61
N PRO A 215 -26.32 -9.12 -4.91
CA PRO A 215 -27.26 -8.34 -5.69
C PRO A 215 -28.61 -9.04 -5.84
N THR A 216 -29.65 -8.25 -6.17
CA THR A 216 -30.93 -8.82 -6.60
C THR A 216 -30.78 -9.51 -7.97
N THR A 217 -31.65 -10.47 -8.26
CA THR A 217 -31.65 -11.16 -9.57
C THR A 217 -31.70 -10.18 -10.74
N ALA A 218 -32.56 -9.18 -10.69
CA ALA A 218 -32.66 -8.16 -11.74
C ALA A 218 -31.40 -7.28 -11.85
N ALA A 219 -30.66 -7.06 -10.77
CA ALA A 219 -29.39 -6.33 -10.82
C ALA A 219 -28.28 -7.17 -11.42
N PHE A 220 -28.20 -8.45 -11.05
CA PHE A 220 -27.23 -9.38 -11.61
C PHE A 220 -27.50 -9.65 -13.10
N GLU A 221 -28.75 -9.93 -13.47
CA GLU A 221 -29.14 -10.18 -14.85
C GLU A 221 -28.73 -9.03 -15.78
N ARG A 222 -28.90 -7.77 -15.36
CA ARG A 222 -28.47 -6.62 -16.17
C ARG A 222 -26.97 -6.66 -16.48
N GLU A 223 -26.12 -6.89 -15.49
CA GLU A 223 -24.67 -6.92 -15.70
C GLU A 223 -24.24 -8.19 -16.45
N TRP A 224 -24.94 -9.30 -16.22
CA TRP A 224 -24.77 -10.55 -16.97
C TRP A 224 -25.08 -10.38 -18.47
N ARG A 225 -26.22 -9.79 -18.84
CA ARG A 225 -26.57 -9.54 -20.26
C ARG A 225 -25.60 -8.58 -20.95
N ILE A 226 -25.07 -7.61 -20.21
CA ILE A 226 -24.03 -6.71 -20.74
C ILE A 226 -22.75 -7.51 -21.03
N LEU A 227 -22.34 -8.40 -20.12
CA LEU A 227 -21.18 -9.27 -20.32
C LEU A 227 -21.40 -10.21 -21.53
N GLU A 228 -22.57 -10.84 -21.66
CA GLU A 228 -22.89 -11.64 -22.85
C GLU A 228 -22.81 -10.81 -24.15
N GLY A 229 -23.32 -9.58 -24.14
CA GLY A 229 -23.22 -8.67 -25.29
C GLY A 229 -21.78 -8.25 -25.62
N ASP A 230 -20.91 -8.18 -24.61
CA ASP A 230 -19.49 -7.88 -24.76
C ASP A 230 -18.68 -9.02 -25.39
N PHE A 231 -19.20 -10.25 -25.33
CA PHE A 231 -18.61 -11.45 -25.94
C PHE A 231 -19.64 -12.14 -26.84
N PRO A 232 -19.68 -11.81 -28.15
CA PRO A 232 -20.63 -12.43 -29.07
C PRO A 232 -20.32 -13.93 -29.25
N ARG A 233 -21.00 -14.76 -28.45
CA ARG A 233 -20.87 -16.22 -28.36
C ARG A 233 -22.23 -16.88 -28.54
N ASP A 234 -22.24 -18.16 -28.92
CA ASP A 234 -23.47 -18.95 -28.97
C ASP A 234 -23.94 -19.37 -27.56
N ALA A 235 -25.23 -19.71 -27.42
CA ALA A 235 -25.81 -20.08 -26.14
C ALA A 235 -25.13 -21.30 -25.47
N GLY A 236 -24.58 -22.24 -26.26
CA GLY A 236 -23.89 -23.42 -25.74
C GLY A 236 -22.49 -23.14 -25.19
N PHE A 237 -21.93 -21.96 -25.46
CA PHE A 237 -20.59 -21.56 -25.01
C PHE A 237 -20.51 -21.31 -23.50
N TRP A 238 -21.59 -20.79 -22.91
CA TRP A 238 -21.59 -20.25 -21.54
C TRP A 238 -21.74 -21.32 -20.45
N GLY A 239 -22.45 -22.41 -20.72
CA GLY A 239 -22.81 -23.43 -19.72
C GLY A 239 -21.61 -23.92 -18.90
N ASP A 240 -20.61 -24.51 -19.55
CA ASP A 240 -19.45 -25.07 -18.83
C ASP A 240 -18.66 -23.99 -18.07
N ARG A 241 -18.53 -22.77 -18.63
CA ARG A 241 -17.76 -21.67 -18.02
C ARG A 241 -18.45 -21.04 -16.83
N VAL A 242 -19.76 -20.81 -16.94
CA VAL A 242 -20.59 -20.35 -15.82
C VAL A 242 -20.57 -21.40 -14.72
N GLN A 243 -20.69 -22.69 -15.05
CA GLN A 243 -20.60 -23.75 -14.06
C GLN A 243 -19.24 -23.73 -13.35
N MET A 244 -18.14 -23.56 -14.08
CA MET A 244 -16.80 -23.44 -13.50
C MET A 244 -16.68 -22.22 -12.56
N ALA A 245 -17.10 -21.04 -13.01
CA ALA A 245 -17.04 -19.81 -12.22
C ALA A 245 -17.89 -19.89 -10.95
N VAL A 246 -19.11 -20.42 -11.06
CA VAL A 246 -20.00 -20.61 -9.90
C VAL A 246 -19.40 -21.65 -8.94
N THR A 247 -18.93 -22.79 -9.42
CA THR A 247 -18.33 -23.82 -8.55
C THR A 247 -17.07 -23.31 -7.84
N ALA A 248 -16.22 -22.53 -8.53
CA ALA A 248 -15.05 -21.89 -7.91
C ALA A 248 -15.47 -20.92 -6.80
N ALA A 249 -16.45 -20.06 -7.06
CA ALA A 249 -16.97 -19.11 -6.07
C ALA A 249 -17.66 -19.79 -4.87
N GLU A 250 -18.43 -20.86 -5.09
CA GLU A 250 -19.05 -21.66 -4.02
C GLU A 250 -17.99 -22.36 -3.14
N ARG A 251 -16.93 -22.90 -3.76
CA ARG A 251 -15.81 -23.50 -3.03
C ARG A 251 -15.09 -22.47 -2.16
N GLU A 252 -14.75 -21.31 -2.74
CA GLU A 252 -14.11 -20.20 -2.03
C GLU A 252 -14.98 -19.70 -0.85
N LEU A 253 -16.29 -19.59 -1.05
CA LEU A 253 -17.26 -19.19 -0.01
C LEU A 253 -17.37 -20.24 1.11
N ALA A 254 -17.50 -21.51 0.76
CA ALA A 254 -17.55 -22.62 1.72
C ALA A 254 -16.29 -22.65 2.58
N GLU A 255 -15.12 -22.51 1.97
CA GLU A 255 -13.88 -22.54 2.72
C GLU A 255 -13.66 -21.29 3.59
N ARG A 256 -14.00 -20.09 3.10
CA ARG A 256 -13.92 -18.85 3.90
C ARG A 256 -14.86 -18.85 5.10
N THR A 257 -16.01 -19.51 4.98
CA THR A 257 -17.03 -19.57 6.04
C THR A 257 -16.95 -20.85 6.88
N ASN A 258 -15.91 -21.67 6.70
CA ASN A 258 -15.76 -22.99 7.33
C ASN A 258 -17.01 -23.88 7.15
N GLY A 259 -17.64 -23.80 5.98
CA GLY A 259 -18.82 -24.56 5.60
C GLY A 259 -20.15 -23.96 6.05
N ALA A 260 -20.15 -22.79 6.71
CA ALA A 260 -21.40 -22.15 7.12
C ALA A 260 -22.24 -21.67 5.93
N GLU A 261 -21.59 -21.22 4.85
CA GLU A 261 -22.25 -20.88 3.58
C GLU A 261 -21.61 -21.68 2.45
N THR A 262 -22.40 -22.47 1.74
CA THR A 262 -21.92 -23.33 0.65
C THR A 262 -22.30 -22.81 -0.75
N THR A 263 -23.16 -21.80 -0.82
CA THR A 263 -23.62 -21.18 -2.06
C THR A 263 -24.02 -19.73 -1.82
N PHE A 264 -24.24 -18.98 -2.90
CA PHE A 264 -24.61 -17.57 -2.88
C PHE A 264 -25.94 -17.35 -3.62
N PRO A 265 -26.72 -16.28 -3.29
CA PRO A 265 -28.13 -16.17 -3.68
C PRO A 265 -28.43 -16.34 -5.17
N ILE A 266 -27.56 -15.84 -6.06
CA ILE A 266 -27.79 -15.86 -7.51
C ILE A 266 -27.31 -17.13 -8.22
N ALA A 267 -26.52 -17.98 -7.54
CA ALA A 267 -25.87 -19.14 -8.15
C ALA A 267 -26.85 -20.12 -8.81
N ARG A 268 -28.03 -20.30 -8.22
CA ARG A 268 -29.08 -21.16 -8.78
C ARG A 268 -29.67 -20.56 -10.05
N TRP A 269 -30.08 -19.30 -10.00
CA TRP A 269 -30.67 -18.60 -11.14
C TRP A 269 -29.70 -18.55 -12.32
N TRP A 270 -28.41 -18.27 -12.05
CA TRP A 270 -27.41 -18.16 -13.11
C TRP A 270 -27.21 -19.48 -13.86
N ARG A 271 -27.25 -20.62 -13.14
CA ARG A 271 -27.22 -21.95 -13.77
C ARG A 271 -28.46 -22.22 -14.62
N GLU A 272 -29.65 -21.87 -14.11
CA GLU A 272 -30.91 -22.04 -14.82
C GLU A 272 -30.95 -21.18 -16.10
N ASP A 273 -30.32 -19.99 -16.10
CA ASP A 273 -30.28 -19.09 -17.27
C ASP A 273 -29.45 -19.63 -18.44
N VAL A 274 -28.40 -20.41 -18.17
CA VAL A 274 -27.54 -21.03 -19.19
C VAL A 274 -27.86 -22.52 -19.40
N ASP A 275 -29.10 -22.91 -19.12
CA ASP A 275 -29.65 -24.27 -19.30
C ASP A 275 -28.88 -25.38 -18.55
N ILE A 276 -28.16 -25.05 -17.46
CA ILE A 276 -27.50 -26.06 -16.62
C ILE A 276 -28.54 -26.64 -15.65
N HIS A 277 -29.05 -27.83 -15.98
CA HIS A 277 -29.97 -28.55 -15.10
C HIS A 277 -29.25 -29.49 -14.13
N PRO A 278 -29.79 -29.72 -12.90
CA PRO A 278 -29.13 -30.50 -11.84
C PRO A 278 -28.67 -31.93 -12.22
N ASN A 279 -29.21 -32.48 -13.31
CA ASN A 279 -28.94 -33.85 -13.77
C ASN A 279 -27.92 -33.94 -14.92
N GLU A 280 -27.41 -32.82 -15.46
CA GLU A 280 -26.41 -32.78 -16.54
C GLU A 280 -24.97 -32.58 -16.01
N ASN A 281 -24.70 -33.10 -14.81
CA ASN A 281 -23.51 -32.85 -14.00
C ASN A 281 -22.21 -33.52 -14.49
N ARG A 282 -21.94 -33.51 -15.80
CA ARG A 282 -20.64 -33.91 -16.36
C ARG A 282 -20.12 -32.80 -17.26
N LEU A 283 -19.13 -32.06 -16.74
CA LEU A 283 -18.18 -31.26 -17.51
C LEU A 283 -17.80 -32.05 -18.76
N ARG A 284 -18.25 -31.62 -19.95
CA ARG A 284 -17.92 -32.28 -21.21
C ARG A 284 -16.50 -31.86 -21.61
N GLY A 285 -15.51 -32.63 -21.18
CA GLY A 285 -14.28 -32.80 -21.94
C GLY A 285 -13.19 -31.72 -21.84
N GLY A 286 -13.21 -30.86 -20.83
CA GLY A 286 -12.00 -30.15 -20.38
C GLY A 286 -11.41 -30.89 -19.18
N SER A 287 -10.10 -31.15 -19.14
CA SER A 287 -9.48 -31.62 -17.89
C SER A 287 -9.82 -30.59 -16.81
N ALA A 288 -10.59 -30.99 -15.79
CA ALA A 288 -10.75 -30.15 -14.62
C ALA A 288 -9.33 -29.85 -14.12
N HIS A 289 -8.88 -28.61 -14.24
CA HIS A 289 -7.60 -28.23 -13.67
C HIS A 289 -7.75 -28.48 -12.17
N GLU A 290 -6.99 -29.42 -11.63
CA GLU A 290 -6.97 -29.67 -10.19
C GLU A 290 -5.89 -28.81 -9.55
N PRO A 291 -6.14 -28.26 -8.35
CA PRO A 291 -5.10 -27.57 -7.62
C PRO A 291 -3.98 -28.57 -7.28
N PRO A 292 -2.72 -28.12 -7.17
CA PRO A 292 -1.65 -28.96 -6.65
C PRO A 292 -2.05 -29.70 -5.37
N PRO A 293 -1.69 -30.98 -5.25
CA PRO A 293 -2.19 -31.86 -4.20
C PRO A 293 -1.80 -31.33 -2.82
N ARG A 294 -2.73 -31.44 -1.86
CA ARG A 294 -2.53 -31.00 -0.49
C ARG A 294 -1.29 -31.63 0.15
N GLU A 295 -1.00 -32.87 -0.21
CA GLU A 295 0.14 -33.67 0.25
C GLU A 295 1.47 -33.00 -0.06
N ALA A 296 1.58 -32.29 -1.20
CA ALA A 296 2.79 -31.57 -1.58
C ALA A 296 3.09 -30.43 -0.59
N ARG A 297 2.08 -29.63 -0.22
CA ARG A 297 2.19 -28.62 0.83
C ARG A 297 2.54 -29.27 2.16
N GLU A 298 1.85 -30.34 2.55
CA GLU A 298 2.10 -31.01 3.83
C GLU A 298 3.51 -31.60 3.93
N ALA A 299 4.06 -32.10 2.83
CA ALA A 299 5.45 -32.57 2.78
C ALA A 299 6.44 -31.42 3.03
N ILE A 300 6.20 -30.23 2.46
CA ILE A 300 7.03 -29.04 2.73
C ILE A 300 6.91 -28.64 4.21
N LEU A 301 5.70 -28.63 4.75
CA LEU A 301 5.46 -28.24 6.15
C LEU A 301 6.10 -29.21 7.15
N ARG A 302 6.17 -30.52 6.85
CA ARG A 302 6.91 -31.50 7.66
C ARG A 302 8.42 -31.23 7.68
N ASP A 303 8.98 -30.82 6.54
CA ASP A 303 10.41 -30.54 6.39
C ASP A 303 10.81 -29.09 6.71
N ILE A 304 9.88 -28.24 7.15
CA ILE A 304 10.07 -26.78 7.24
C ILE A 304 11.25 -26.33 8.12
N GLY A 305 11.72 -27.20 9.03
CA GLY A 305 12.88 -26.95 9.88
C GLY A 305 14.24 -27.24 9.23
N ARG A 306 14.28 -27.86 8.04
CA ARG A 306 15.52 -28.11 7.28
C ARG A 306 16.05 -26.82 6.63
N ALA A 307 17.32 -26.83 6.23
CA ALA A 307 17.97 -25.69 5.57
C ALA A 307 17.18 -25.18 4.36
N LEU A 308 17.11 -23.85 4.21
CA LEU A 308 16.28 -23.17 3.22
C LEU A 308 16.54 -23.63 1.76
N PRO A 309 17.80 -23.85 1.31
CA PRO A 309 18.06 -24.35 -0.04
C PRO A 309 17.41 -25.70 -0.37
N GLN A 310 17.12 -26.54 0.64
CA GLN A 310 16.43 -27.82 0.44
C GLN A 310 14.90 -27.66 0.27
N LEU A 311 14.37 -26.47 0.56
CA LEU A 311 12.95 -26.16 0.53
C LEU A 311 12.59 -25.24 -0.64
N SER A 312 13.47 -24.31 -1.02
CA SER A 312 13.18 -23.24 -2.00
C SER A 312 12.61 -23.77 -3.31
N ASP A 313 13.25 -24.74 -3.96
CA ASP A 313 12.79 -25.27 -5.26
C ASP A 313 11.43 -25.98 -5.15
N ARG A 314 11.19 -26.67 -4.03
CA ARG A 314 9.91 -27.36 -3.77
C ARG A 314 8.80 -26.34 -3.54
N ILE A 315 9.08 -25.27 -2.80
CA ILE A 315 8.14 -24.16 -2.57
C ILE A 315 7.84 -23.47 -3.88
N ASP A 316 8.85 -23.09 -4.66
CA ASP A 316 8.69 -22.42 -5.96
C ASP A 316 7.87 -23.27 -6.94
N THR A 317 8.19 -24.57 -7.05
CA THR A 317 7.44 -25.51 -7.90
C THR A 317 5.97 -25.59 -7.49
N LEU A 318 5.70 -25.70 -6.18
CA LEU A 318 4.33 -25.75 -5.66
C LEU A 318 3.58 -24.43 -5.93
N MET A 319 4.24 -23.28 -5.70
CA MET A 319 3.63 -21.96 -5.88
C MET A 319 3.35 -21.69 -7.36
N LYS A 320 4.25 -22.06 -8.27
CA LYS A 320 4.00 -21.99 -9.73
C LYS A 320 2.80 -22.84 -10.15
N GLY A 321 2.66 -24.04 -9.59
CA GLY A 321 1.49 -24.88 -9.83
C GLY A 321 0.19 -24.25 -9.32
N HIS A 322 0.21 -23.68 -8.12
CA HIS A 322 -0.95 -22.97 -7.58
C HIS A 322 -1.26 -21.69 -8.36
N LYS A 323 -0.24 -20.99 -8.86
CA LYS A 323 -0.38 -19.79 -9.69
C LYS A 323 -1.13 -20.12 -10.97
N ARG A 324 -0.65 -21.12 -11.72
CA ARG A 324 -1.30 -21.63 -12.93
C ARG A 324 -2.74 -22.04 -12.67
N TYR A 325 -2.99 -22.80 -11.61
CA TYR A 325 -4.36 -23.19 -11.24
C TYR A 325 -5.26 -21.98 -10.94
N ALA A 326 -4.79 -21.04 -10.12
CA ALA A 326 -5.53 -19.83 -9.77
C ALA A 326 -5.80 -18.97 -11.00
N ASP A 327 -4.85 -18.88 -11.92
CA ASP A 327 -5.00 -18.16 -13.18
C ASP A 327 -6.03 -18.83 -14.11
N CYS A 328 -6.02 -20.15 -14.23
CA CYS A 328 -6.96 -20.89 -15.08
C CYS A 328 -8.39 -20.93 -14.52
N THR A 329 -8.54 -20.95 -13.20
CA THR A 329 -9.84 -21.25 -12.57
C THR A 329 -10.44 -20.09 -11.80
N GLY A 330 -9.64 -19.07 -11.45
CA GLY A 330 -10.02 -17.99 -10.54
C GLY A 330 -10.05 -18.38 -9.06
N ASP A 331 -9.87 -19.66 -8.75
CA ASP A 331 -9.81 -20.18 -7.39
C ASP A 331 -8.43 -19.89 -6.80
N VAL A 332 -8.36 -18.76 -6.12
CA VAL A 332 -7.14 -18.27 -5.46
C VAL A 332 -6.89 -18.88 -4.10
N PHE A 333 -7.87 -19.61 -3.55
CA PHE A 333 -7.84 -20.07 -2.16
C PHE A 333 -6.60 -20.93 -1.90
N HIS A 334 -6.35 -21.91 -2.77
CA HIS A 334 -5.25 -22.84 -2.59
C HIS A 334 -3.89 -22.14 -2.65
N LEU A 335 -3.73 -21.18 -3.56
CA LEU A 335 -2.53 -20.34 -3.66
C LEU A 335 -2.33 -19.54 -2.37
N VAL A 336 -3.33 -18.75 -1.99
CA VAL A 336 -3.26 -17.85 -0.82
C VAL A 336 -3.04 -18.66 0.45
N ARG A 337 -3.76 -19.77 0.64
CA ARG A 337 -3.62 -20.66 1.79
C ARG A 337 -2.25 -21.30 1.85
N SER A 338 -1.72 -21.81 0.74
CA SER A 338 -0.41 -22.46 0.72
C SER A 338 0.71 -21.44 0.95
N SER A 339 0.64 -20.28 0.30
CA SER A 339 1.56 -19.15 0.53
C SER A 339 1.57 -18.70 1.99
N CYS A 340 0.40 -18.44 2.57
CA CYS A 340 0.26 -18.01 3.97
C CYS A 340 0.74 -19.08 4.96
N ASN A 341 0.38 -20.34 4.74
CA ASN A 341 0.78 -21.43 5.63
C ASN A 341 2.29 -21.68 5.60
N ILE A 342 2.87 -21.81 4.41
CA ILE A 342 4.32 -22.03 4.27
C ILE A 342 5.06 -20.82 4.83
N GLY A 343 4.66 -19.62 4.41
CA GLY A 343 5.27 -18.38 4.87
C GLY A 343 5.25 -18.25 6.39
N MET A 344 4.11 -18.46 7.05
CA MET A 344 4.03 -18.37 8.51
C MET A 344 4.93 -19.41 9.20
N ARG A 345 4.98 -20.64 8.67
CA ARG A 345 5.79 -21.71 9.26
C ARG A 345 7.29 -21.50 9.05
N LEU A 346 7.71 -20.86 7.96
CA LEU A 346 9.08 -20.40 7.75
C LEU A 346 9.50 -19.37 8.81
N LEU A 347 8.58 -18.52 9.28
CA LEU A 347 8.87 -17.55 10.34
C LEU A 347 9.00 -18.20 11.72
N GLU A 348 8.39 -19.36 11.94
CA GLU A 348 8.33 -20.05 13.23
C GLU A 348 9.43 -21.12 13.42
N LYS A 349 10.04 -21.58 12.32
CA LYS A 349 10.96 -22.72 12.29
C LYS A 349 12.19 -22.41 11.45
N GLY A 350 13.30 -23.08 11.78
CA GLY A 350 14.58 -22.92 11.10
C GLY A 350 15.71 -22.61 12.08
N SER A 351 16.93 -22.57 11.56
CA SER A 351 18.07 -22.07 12.33
C SER A 351 17.97 -20.56 12.51
N SER A 352 18.55 -20.04 13.59
CA SER A 352 18.63 -18.59 13.82
C SER A 352 19.42 -17.86 12.72
N GLU A 353 20.36 -18.54 12.07
CA GLU A 353 21.21 -18.01 10.99
C GLU A 353 20.39 -17.71 9.73
N GLU A 354 19.41 -18.54 9.39
CA GLU A 354 18.55 -18.37 8.20
C GLU A 354 17.33 -17.47 8.46
N ARG A 355 17.19 -16.89 9.66
CA ARG A 355 15.97 -16.16 10.06
C ARG A 355 15.62 -15.04 9.08
N VAL A 356 16.60 -14.24 8.66
CA VAL A 356 16.37 -13.11 7.75
C VAL A 356 16.00 -13.62 6.34
N ASP A 357 16.67 -14.65 5.83
CA ASP A 357 16.37 -15.25 4.52
C ASP A 357 14.97 -15.88 4.46
N ARG A 358 14.58 -16.58 5.53
CA ARG A 358 13.22 -17.10 5.70
C ARG A 358 12.20 -15.97 5.74
N GLY A 359 12.54 -14.87 6.42
CA GLY A 359 11.77 -13.63 6.38
C GLY A 359 11.58 -13.10 4.96
N ARG A 360 12.66 -13.00 4.17
CA ARG A 360 12.63 -12.54 2.77
C ARG A 360 11.75 -13.44 1.90
N LEU A 361 11.91 -14.76 1.97
CA LEU A 361 11.07 -15.69 1.22
C LEU A 361 9.59 -15.57 1.63
N SER A 362 9.31 -15.41 2.93
CA SER A 362 7.94 -15.18 3.40
C SER A 362 7.35 -13.85 2.94
N VAL A 363 8.16 -12.80 2.74
CA VAL A 363 7.70 -11.54 2.10
C VAL A 363 7.28 -11.82 0.66
N SER A 364 8.05 -12.60 -0.10
CA SER A 364 7.67 -13.00 -1.47
C SER A 364 6.37 -13.82 -1.50
N LEU A 365 6.20 -14.76 -0.57
CA LEU A 365 4.96 -15.54 -0.45
C LEU A 365 3.75 -14.67 -0.06
N ALA A 366 3.95 -13.69 0.83
CA ALA A 366 2.91 -12.74 1.19
C ALA A 366 2.56 -11.80 0.02
N ALA A 367 3.56 -11.38 -0.76
CA ALA A 367 3.38 -10.59 -1.98
C ALA A 367 2.53 -11.36 -3.00
N LEU A 368 2.85 -12.64 -3.22
CA LEU A 368 2.10 -13.53 -4.09
C LEU A 368 0.67 -13.71 -3.57
N ALA A 369 0.46 -13.88 -2.25
CA ALA A 369 -0.88 -13.95 -1.69
C ALA A 369 -1.68 -12.65 -1.93
N PHE A 370 -1.06 -11.48 -1.79
CA PHE A 370 -1.69 -10.20 -2.11
C PHE A 370 -1.99 -10.01 -3.59
N GLU A 371 -1.13 -10.53 -4.46
CA GLU A 371 -1.35 -10.54 -5.91
C GLU A 371 -2.65 -11.26 -6.26
N TYR A 372 -3.19 -12.15 -5.42
CA TYR A 372 -4.41 -12.90 -5.75
C TYR A 372 -5.61 -12.60 -4.83
N ASP A 373 -5.36 -12.23 -3.58
CA ASP A 373 -6.37 -11.87 -2.60
C ASP A 373 -5.87 -10.72 -1.70
N PRO A 374 -5.96 -9.46 -2.17
CA PRO A 374 -5.47 -8.28 -1.44
C PRO A 374 -6.26 -7.98 -0.16
N LEU A 375 -7.40 -8.63 0.05
CA LEU A 375 -8.25 -8.47 1.25
C LEU A 375 -8.04 -9.60 2.26
N ASN A 376 -7.15 -10.54 1.99
CA ASN A 376 -6.91 -11.68 2.87
C ASN A 376 -6.19 -11.27 4.16
N ALA A 377 -6.88 -11.30 5.30
CA ALA A 377 -6.29 -10.94 6.60
C ALA A 377 -5.04 -11.79 6.96
N HIS A 378 -4.96 -13.05 6.51
CA HIS A 378 -3.76 -13.87 6.74
C HIS A 378 -2.57 -13.41 5.90
N ALA A 379 -2.79 -12.95 4.66
CA ALA A 379 -1.73 -12.38 3.82
C ALA A 379 -1.17 -11.10 4.44
N TRP A 380 -2.05 -10.22 4.95
CA TRP A 380 -1.64 -9.04 5.71
C TRP A 380 -0.79 -9.39 6.94
N SER A 381 -1.15 -10.45 7.67
CA SER A 381 -0.47 -10.80 8.92
C SER A 381 0.87 -11.45 8.60
N LEU A 382 0.91 -12.27 7.54
CA LEU A 382 2.14 -12.84 7.03
C LEU A 382 3.09 -11.73 6.58
N MET A 383 2.62 -10.75 5.79
CA MET A 383 3.45 -9.63 5.31
C MET A 383 4.09 -8.88 6.49
N MET A 384 3.27 -8.45 7.46
CA MET A 384 3.76 -7.72 8.63
C MET A 384 4.83 -8.51 9.40
N ARG A 385 4.55 -9.79 9.69
CA ARG A 385 5.48 -10.66 10.43
C ARG A 385 6.73 -11.00 9.62
N ALA A 386 6.60 -11.17 8.30
CA ALA A 386 7.68 -11.51 7.40
C ALA A 386 8.65 -10.33 7.24
N LEU A 387 8.13 -9.11 7.04
CA LEU A 387 8.92 -7.88 7.01
C LEU A 387 9.71 -7.69 8.31
N ARG A 388 9.05 -7.86 9.47
CA ARG A 388 9.73 -7.83 10.77
C ARG A 388 10.86 -8.86 10.86
N THR A 389 10.62 -10.07 10.37
CA THR A 389 11.59 -11.17 10.43
C THR A 389 12.74 -10.98 9.45
N ALA A 390 12.49 -10.32 8.32
CA ALA A 390 13.47 -9.91 7.33
C ALA A 390 14.30 -8.68 7.75
N GLY A 391 14.09 -8.12 8.94
CA GLY A 391 14.78 -6.92 9.43
C GLY A 391 14.17 -5.59 8.96
N ARG A 392 13.11 -5.63 8.14
CA ARG A 392 12.38 -4.45 7.61
C ARG A 392 11.29 -4.00 8.59
N VAL A 393 11.70 -3.61 9.79
CA VAL A 393 10.78 -3.34 10.91
C VAL A 393 9.89 -2.13 10.65
N GLN A 394 10.41 -1.08 10.03
CA GLN A 394 9.64 0.11 9.67
C GLN A 394 8.55 -0.26 8.66
N ASP A 395 8.86 -1.05 7.63
CA ASP A 395 7.86 -1.50 6.65
C ASP A 395 6.81 -2.43 7.28
N ALA A 396 7.19 -3.22 8.28
CA ALA A 396 6.24 -4.02 9.04
C ALA A 396 5.28 -3.14 9.86
N GLU A 397 5.80 -2.11 10.52
CA GLU A 397 5.01 -1.18 11.35
C GLU A 397 3.93 -0.54 10.49
N LEU A 398 4.37 -0.05 9.35
CA LEU A 398 3.54 0.46 8.31
C LEU A 398 2.40 -0.52 7.97
N VAL A 399 2.72 -1.72 7.49
CA VAL A 399 1.70 -2.72 7.12
C VAL A 399 0.68 -2.95 8.26
N GLY A 400 1.12 -2.91 9.52
CA GLY A 400 0.24 -3.01 10.69
C GLY A 400 -0.80 -1.88 10.80
N TRP A 401 -0.41 -0.63 10.52
CA TRP A 401 -1.32 0.52 10.54
C TRP A 401 -2.36 0.46 9.42
N GLU A 402 -1.97 0.09 8.20
CA GLU A 402 -2.95 -0.08 7.12
C GLU A 402 -3.87 -1.27 7.38
N ALA A 403 -3.36 -2.37 7.95
CA ALA A 403 -4.20 -3.51 8.33
C ALA A 403 -5.24 -3.13 9.38
N LEU A 404 -4.89 -2.31 10.37
CA LEU A 404 -5.83 -1.79 11.37
C LEU A 404 -6.95 -0.98 10.72
N ARG A 405 -6.65 -0.14 9.73
CA ARG A 405 -7.66 0.62 8.97
C ARG A 405 -8.56 -0.28 8.11
N ARG A 406 -7.98 -1.31 7.49
CA ARG A 406 -8.70 -2.23 6.60
C ARG A 406 -9.64 -3.16 7.37
N PHE A 407 -9.26 -3.53 8.59
CA PHE A 407 -9.98 -4.47 9.43
C PHE A 407 -10.17 -3.87 10.84
N PRO A 408 -10.89 -2.74 10.97
CA PRO A 408 -11.00 -1.99 12.22
C PRO A 408 -11.65 -2.80 13.35
N GLU A 409 -12.50 -3.76 13.00
CA GLU A 409 -13.17 -4.70 13.91
C GLU A 409 -12.26 -5.83 14.40
N ASN A 410 -11.11 -6.06 13.75
CA ASN A 410 -10.23 -7.16 14.08
C ASN A 410 -9.17 -6.73 15.12
N VAL A 411 -9.47 -7.04 16.38
CA VAL A 411 -8.60 -6.79 17.55
C VAL A 411 -7.17 -7.33 17.42
N GLN A 412 -6.97 -8.36 16.57
CA GLN A 412 -5.67 -8.97 16.35
C GLN A 412 -4.66 -7.99 15.73
N TRP A 413 -5.09 -6.99 14.97
CA TRP A 413 -4.18 -5.99 14.38
C TRP A 413 -3.60 -5.05 15.43
N ARG A 414 -4.44 -4.57 16.35
CA ARG A 414 -4.00 -3.70 17.45
C ARG A 414 -2.95 -4.40 18.32
N THR A 415 -3.18 -5.66 18.66
CA THR A 415 -2.26 -6.44 19.48
C THR A 415 -0.96 -6.81 18.74
N GLN A 416 -1.04 -7.19 17.46
CA GLN A 416 0.13 -7.49 16.64
C GLN A 416 1.02 -6.26 16.41
N LEU A 417 0.40 -5.11 16.12
CA LEU A 417 1.11 -3.85 15.91
C LEU A 417 1.73 -3.33 17.21
N ALA A 418 1.01 -3.39 18.34
CA ALA A 418 1.56 -3.01 19.64
C ALA A 418 2.80 -3.86 20.00
N SER A 419 2.74 -5.17 19.77
CA SER A 419 3.89 -6.06 19.97
C SER A 419 5.08 -5.69 19.09
N LEU A 420 4.83 -5.28 17.85
CA LEU A 420 5.86 -4.81 16.92
C LEU A 420 6.47 -3.47 17.36
N LEU A 421 5.66 -2.51 17.80
CA LEU A 421 6.09 -1.20 18.30
C LEU A 421 6.96 -1.33 19.56
N ALA A 422 6.55 -2.17 20.52
CA ALA A 422 7.29 -2.40 21.75
C ALA A 422 8.61 -3.17 21.53
N GLY A 423 8.59 -4.24 20.71
CA GLY A 423 9.74 -5.13 20.57
C GLY A 423 10.71 -4.81 19.42
N GLY A 424 10.23 -4.15 18.36
CA GLY A 424 11.01 -3.84 17.15
C GLY A 424 11.15 -2.35 16.87
N GLY A 425 10.13 -1.54 17.18
CA GLY A 425 10.10 -0.10 16.90
C GLY A 425 10.75 0.79 17.97
N ALA A 426 11.02 0.25 19.16
CA ALA A 426 11.48 1.00 20.34
C ALA A 426 10.51 2.13 20.77
N LYS A 427 9.19 1.94 20.58
CA LYS A 427 8.13 2.92 20.89
C LYS A 427 7.10 2.31 21.88
N PRO A 428 7.50 2.04 23.14
CA PRO A 428 6.63 1.39 24.12
C PRO A 428 5.39 2.23 24.48
N ASP A 429 5.52 3.56 24.55
CA ASP A 429 4.40 4.46 24.89
C ASP A 429 3.24 4.36 23.88
N GLU A 430 3.56 4.28 22.59
CA GLU A 430 2.56 4.14 21.54
C GLU A 430 1.91 2.76 21.53
N ALA A 431 2.69 1.71 21.80
CA ALA A 431 2.16 0.37 21.98
C ALA A 431 1.16 0.31 23.14
N ILE A 432 1.48 0.99 24.25
CA ILE A 432 0.61 1.12 25.43
C ILE A 432 -0.67 1.89 25.09
N ALA A 433 -0.56 3.02 24.38
CA ALA A 433 -1.70 3.83 23.96
C ALA A 433 -2.64 3.02 23.05
N LEU A 434 -2.10 2.31 22.06
CA LEU A 434 -2.86 1.47 21.13
C LEU A 434 -3.60 0.33 21.85
N LEU A 435 -2.98 -0.28 22.87
CA LEU A 435 -3.62 -1.33 23.66
C LEU A 435 -4.65 -0.79 24.66
N LYS A 436 -4.48 0.43 25.19
CA LYS A 436 -5.51 1.11 25.99
C LYS A 436 -6.74 1.43 25.14
N GLU A 437 -6.56 1.90 23.91
CA GLU A 437 -7.66 2.07 22.94
C GLU A 437 -8.34 0.71 22.65
N ALA A 438 -7.55 -0.33 22.36
CA ALA A 438 -8.09 -1.67 22.13
C ALA A 438 -8.89 -2.19 23.34
N GLN A 439 -8.46 -1.90 24.56
CA GLN A 439 -9.18 -2.30 25.77
C GLN A 439 -10.53 -1.58 25.91
N GLN A 440 -10.64 -0.32 25.48
CA GLN A 440 -11.90 0.42 25.46
C GLN A 440 -12.86 -0.10 24.39
N LEU A 441 -12.35 -0.39 23.19
CA LEU A 441 -13.14 -0.90 22.07
C LEU A 441 -13.57 -2.37 22.26
N PHE A 442 -12.74 -3.17 22.95
CA PHE A 442 -12.95 -4.60 23.15
C PHE A 442 -12.85 -4.97 24.65
N PRO A 443 -13.79 -4.51 25.50
CA PRO A 443 -13.69 -4.61 26.96
C PRO A 443 -13.65 -6.05 27.49
N GLU A 444 -14.28 -6.98 26.75
CA GLU A 444 -14.38 -8.42 27.05
C GLU A 444 -13.16 -9.23 26.56
N ASN A 445 -12.17 -8.57 25.96
CA ASN A 445 -11.00 -9.27 25.42
C ASN A 445 -9.85 -9.31 26.45
N ALA A 446 -9.74 -10.43 27.17
CA ALA A 446 -8.67 -10.63 28.15
C ALA A 446 -7.25 -10.66 27.53
N PHE A 447 -7.12 -11.01 26.24
CA PHE A 447 -5.82 -11.03 25.56
C PHE A 447 -5.25 -9.62 25.40
N VAL A 448 -6.08 -8.62 25.06
CA VAL A 448 -5.66 -7.21 24.98
C VAL A 448 -5.09 -6.72 26.32
N ARG A 449 -5.81 -6.98 27.42
CA ARG A 449 -5.41 -6.55 28.77
C ARG A 449 -4.11 -7.20 29.24
N THR A 450 -3.95 -8.50 28.95
CA THR A 450 -2.73 -9.22 29.32
C THR A 450 -1.54 -8.84 28.45
N GLN A 451 -1.74 -8.53 27.16
CA GLN A 451 -0.70 -7.93 26.30
C GLN A 451 -0.30 -6.53 26.77
N LEU A 452 -1.26 -5.70 27.21
CA LEU A 452 -0.97 -4.38 27.78
C LEU A 452 -0.06 -4.51 29.00
N ALA A 453 -0.41 -5.39 29.94
CA ALA A 453 0.40 -5.62 31.12
C ALA A 453 1.80 -6.19 30.80
N GLU A 454 1.92 -7.06 29.80
CA GLU A 454 3.22 -7.58 29.33
C GLU A 454 4.13 -6.43 28.85
N ILE A 455 3.61 -5.55 27.98
CA ILE A 455 4.39 -4.42 27.45
C ILE A 455 4.73 -3.41 28.54
N VAL A 456 3.79 -3.11 29.45
CA VAL A 456 4.03 -2.22 30.61
C VAL A 456 5.11 -2.80 31.54
N ALA A 457 5.15 -4.12 31.74
CA ALA A 457 6.20 -4.75 32.55
C ALA A 457 7.60 -4.68 31.92
N GLU A 458 7.67 -4.65 30.58
CA GLU A 458 8.93 -4.52 29.83
C GLU A 458 9.45 -3.07 29.79
N ASP A 459 8.60 -2.08 30.08
CA ASP A 459 8.98 -0.68 30.18
C ASP A 459 9.68 -0.34 31.51
N ARG A 460 10.58 0.65 31.49
CA ARG A 460 11.43 0.98 32.64
C ARG A 460 10.59 1.49 33.82
N GLY A 461 10.44 0.64 34.84
CA GLY A 461 9.72 0.99 36.07
C GLY A 461 8.23 0.64 36.05
N GLY A 462 7.72 0.06 34.96
CA GLY A 462 6.30 -0.29 34.80
C GLY A 462 5.87 -1.59 35.50
N ALA A 463 6.79 -2.34 36.12
CA ALA A 463 6.48 -3.62 36.77
C ALA A 463 5.36 -3.54 37.82
N GLN A 464 5.28 -2.45 38.60
CA GLN A 464 4.23 -2.29 39.60
C GLN A 464 2.86 -1.96 38.97
N GLU A 465 2.83 -1.20 37.87
CA GLU A 465 1.60 -0.95 37.11
C GLU A 465 1.12 -2.22 36.41
N ALA A 466 2.03 -3.01 35.85
CA ALA A 466 1.72 -4.31 35.27
C ALA A 466 1.08 -5.27 36.31
N VAL A 467 1.58 -5.30 37.55
CA VAL A 467 0.96 -6.08 38.64
C VAL A 467 -0.50 -5.64 38.85
N LYS A 468 -0.77 -4.33 38.91
CA LYS A 468 -2.13 -3.80 39.09
C LYS A 468 -3.05 -4.20 37.92
N LEU A 469 -2.59 -4.00 36.69
CA LEU A 469 -3.34 -4.39 35.48
C LEU A 469 -3.65 -5.89 35.45
N LEU A 470 -2.70 -6.73 35.88
CA LEU A 470 -2.89 -8.18 35.92
C LEU A 470 -3.86 -8.60 37.04
N GLN A 471 -3.82 -7.97 38.21
CA GLN A 471 -4.78 -8.20 39.29
C GLN A 471 -6.21 -7.80 38.89
N GLU A 472 -6.37 -6.65 38.22
CA GLU A 472 -7.66 -6.23 37.64
C GLU A 472 -8.13 -7.23 36.58
N THR A 473 -7.23 -7.71 35.73
CA THR A 473 -7.55 -8.70 34.70
C THR A 473 -7.96 -10.04 35.29
N ILE A 474 -7.30 -10.52 36.35
CA ILE A 474 -7.67 -11.73 37.08
C ILE A 474 -9.05 -11.57 37.73
N SER A 475 -9.37 -10.38 38.25
CA SER A 475 -10.67 -10.11 38.87
C SER A 475 -11.82 -10.16 37.86
N LEU A 476 -11.59 -9.68 36.63
CA LEU A 476 -12.58 -9.68 35.55
C LEU A 476 -12.65 -11.01 34.80
N PHE A 477 -11.52 -11.72 34.70
CA PHE A 477 -11.39 -12.99 33.99
C PHE A 477 -10.76 -14.05 34.90
N PRO A 478 -11.46 -14.50 35.96
CA PRO A 478 -10.92 -15.42 36.96
C PRO A 478 -10.56 -16.80 36.40
N GLY A 479 -11.10 -17.18 35.25
CA GLY A 479 -10.74 -18.42 34.56
C GLY A 479 -9.53 -18.34 33.63
N ASN A 480 -8.90 -17.16 33.46
CA ASN A 480 -7.79 -16.98 32.52
C ASN A 480 -6.42 -17.35 33.17
N PRO A 481 -5.76 -18.45 32.77
CA PRO A 481 -4.47 -18.84 33.32
C PRO A 481 -3.34 -17.88 32.89
N TYR A 482 -3.45 -17.25 31.72
CA TYR A 482 -2.41 -16.40 31.15
C TYR A 482 -2.16 -15.16 32.02
N ALA A 483 -3.21 -14.55 32.57
CA ALA A 483 -3.07 -13.38 33.45
C ALA A 483 -2.31 -13.73 34.76
N ARG A 484 -2.61 -14.89 35.37
CA ARG A 484 -1.88 -15.37 36.55
C ARG A 484 -0.43 -15.75 36.24
N ASN A 485 -0.21 -16.40 35.10
CA ASN A 485 1.12 -16.75 34.61
C ASN A 485 1.99 -15.50 34.40
N GLN A 486 1.45 -14.48 33.74
CA GLN A 486 2.14 -13.18 33.55
C GLN A 486 2.42 -12.49 34.89
N LEU A 487 1.47 -12.50 35.83
CA LEU A 487 1.67 -11.90 37.16
C LEU A 487 2.81 -12.57 37.91
N ALA A 488 2.86 -13.90 37.90
CA ALA A 488 3.95 -14.65 38.52
C ALA A 488 5.32 -14.33 37.89
N MET A 489 5.39 -14.18 36.56
CA MET A 489 6.62 -13.78 35.88
C MET A 489 7.09 -12.38 36.29
N VAL A 490 6.19 -11.38 36.32
CA VAL A 490 6.54 -10.01 36.74
C VAL A 490 7.01 -9.99 38.19
N LEU A 491 6.31 -10.69 39.09
CA LEU A 491 6.68 -10.77 40.50
C LEU A 491 8.05 -11.42 40.70
N ALA A 492 8.32 -12.57 40.06
CA ALA A 492 9.56 -13.31 40.23
C ALA A 492 10.76 -12.63 39.53
N ASP A 493 10.61 -12.29 38.25
CA ASP A 493 11.73 -11.87 37.42
C ASP A 493 12.04 -10.37 37.58
N ASP A 494 11.02 -9.51 37.67
CA ASP A 494 11.22 -8.05 37.70
C ASP A 494 11.26 -7.49 39.14
N LEU A 495 10.34 -7.95 40.00
CA LEU A 495 10.22 -7.46 41.38
C LEU A 495 10.96 -8.31 42.42
N LYS A 496 11.54 -9.45 42.02
CA LYS A 496 12.26 -10.40 42.91
C LYS A 496 11.43 -10.94 44.08
N ARG A 497 10.12 -11.03 43.90
CA ARG A 497 9.12 -11.53 44.88
C ARG A 497 8.72 -12.96 44.51
N ALA A 498 9.68 -13.88 44.58
CA ALA A 498 9.49 -15.27 44.14
C ALA A 498 8.44 -16.03 44.97
N ASP A 499 8.30 -15.72 46.26
CA ASP A 499 7.32 -16.41 47.13
C ASP A 499 5.88 -16.04 46.76
N GLU A 500 5.62 -14.76 46.47
CA GLU A 500 4.31 -14.32 46.00
C GLU A 500 3.99 -14.87 44.60
N ALA A 501 4.99 -14.95 43.71
CA ALA A 501 4.82 -15.61 42.42
C ALA A 501 4.41 -17.08 42.60
N ARG A 502 5.00 -17.77 43.59
CA ARG A 502 4.65 -19.16 43.94
C ARG A 502 3.22 -19.27 44.46
N ASP A 503 2.80 -18.35 45.32
CA ASP A 503 1.43 -18.31 45.85
C ASP A 503 0.39 -18.10 44.75
N ILE A 504 0.66 -17.19 43.80
CA ILE A 504 -0.23 -16.97 42.64
C ILE A 504 -0.37 -18.22 41.77
N LEU A 505 0.73 -18.93 41.49
CA LEU A 505 0.70 -20.16 40.68
C LEU A 505 0.01 -21.32 41.42
N ASN A 506 0.24 -21.47 42.72
CA ASN A 506 -0.45 -22.47 43.53
C ASN A 506 -1.95 -22.18 43.67
N GLY A 507 -2.32 -20.91 43.85
CA GLY A 507 -3.72 -20.47 43.85
C GLY A 507 -4.41 -20.77 42.51
N ALA A 508 -3.74 -20.49 41.38
CA ALA A 508 -4.25 -20.85 40.05
C ALA A 508 -4.58 -22.34 39.91
N ILE A 509 -3.71 -23.21 40.46
CA ILE A 509 -3.90 -24.66 40.43
C ILE A 509 -5.08 -25.07 41.33
N ALA A 510 -5.16 -24.52 42.54
CA ALA A 510 -6.22 -24.83 43.50
C ALA A 510 -7.61 -24.38 43.01
N GLU A 511 -7.69 -23.25 42.30
CA GLU A 511 -8.92 -22.69 41.73
C GLU A 511 -9.32 -23.33 40.39
N GLY A 512 -8.52 -24.27 39.87
CA GLY A 512 -8.77 -24.93 38.58
C GLY A 512 -8.54 -24.03 37.35
N ALA A 513 -7.87 -22.89 37.53
CA ALA A 513 -7.57 -21.90 36.49
C ALA A 513 -6.10 -21.98 36.02
N ALA A 514 -5.52 -23.19 36.00
CA ALA A 514 -4.12 -23.45 35.63
C ALA A 514 -4.01 -24.23 34.31
N ASP A 515 -3.00 -23.90 33.50
CA ASP A 515 -2.63 -24.62 32.29
C ASP A 515 -1.27 -25.32 32.43
N ASP A 516 -0.81 -25.98 31.37
CA ASP A 516 0.51 -26.64 31.35
C ASP A 516 1.65 -25.64 31.52
N VAL A 517 1.46 -24.40 31.08
CA VAL A 517 2.42 -23.31 31.26
C VAL A 517 2.51 -22.93 32.74
N THR A 518 1.39 -22.83 33.46
CA THR A 518 1.34 -22.58 34.91
C THR A 518 2.19 -23.59 35.67
N ARG A 519 2.02 -24.89 35.37
CA ARG A 519 2.79 -25.97 36.02
C ARG A 519 4.28 -25.90 35.65
N SER A 520 4.60 -25.59 34.40
CA SER A 520 5.98 -25.44 33.94
C SER A 520 6.67 -24.23 34.59
N LEU A 521 5.97 -23.11 34.77
CA LEU A 521 6.49 -21.93 35.44
C LEU A 521 6.76 -22.21 36.92
N LEU A 522 5.86 -22.91 37.61
CA LEU A 522 6.06 -23.32 39.00
C LEU A 522 7.30 -24.21 39.13
N GLN A 523 7.44 -25.20 38.25
CA GLN A 523 8.61 -26.07 38.21
C GLN A 523 9.92 -25.29 37.99
N LYS A 524 9.92 -24.28 37.09
CA LYS A 524 11.10 -23.41 36.89
C LYS A 524 11.40 -22.58 38.12
N LEU A 525 10.38 -22.03 38.77
CA LEU A 525 10.50 -21.21 39.97
C LEU A 525 11.13 -22.02 41.12
N ASP A 526 10.69 -23.27 41.31
CA ASP A 526 11.23 -24.18 42.31
C ASP A 526 12.67 -24.61 42.00
N GLN A 527 13.06 -24.60 40.73
CA GLN A 527 14.45 -24.82 40.28
C GLN A 527 15.31 -23.55 40.37
N GLY A 528 14.77 -22.41 40.84
CA GLY A 528 15.47 -21.13 40.89
C GLY A 528 15.82 -20.57 39.50
N ARG A 529 15.10 -20.97 38.45
CA ARG A 529 15.31 -20.51 37.08
C ARG A 529 14.45 -19.28 36.78
N VAL A 530 15.00 -18.36 36.00
CA VAL A 530 14.28 -17.22 35.43
C VAL A 530 13.08 -17.74 34.62
N LEU A 531 11.92 -17.12 34.82
CA LEU A 531 10.67 -17.59 34.23
C LEU A 531 10.55 -17.20 32.76
N ARG A 532 10.91 -15.96 32.43
CA ARG A 532 10.95 -15.41 31.06
C ARG A 532 12.10 -16.01 30.24
N ARG A 533 11.83 -16.29 28.97
CA ARG A 533 12.89 -16.57 27.97
C ARG A 533 13.43 -15.26 27.41
N ALA A 534 14.74 -15.19 27.20
CA ALA A 534 15.35 -14.08 26.46
C ALA A 534 14.78 -14.02 25.03
N LYS A 535 14.08 -12.93 24.68
CA LYS A 535 13.62 -12.66 23.32
C LYS A 535 14.87 -12.38 22.44
N PRO A 536 15.04 -13.05 21.28
CA PRO A 536 16.15 -12.75 20.39
C PRO A 536 16.06 -11.29 19.92
N LYS A 537 17.14 -10.52 20.07
CA LYS A 537 17.20 -9.13 19.57
C LYS A 537 16.89 -9.11 18.08
N ALA A 538 16.06 -8.16 17.66
CA ALA A 538 15.87 -7.88 16.24
C ALA A 538 17.22 -7.43 15.66
N VAL A 539 17.68 -8.11 14.62
CA VAL A 539 18.85 -7.67 13.85
C VAL A 539 18.32 -6.70 12.82
N VAL A 540 18.70 -5.44 12.94
CA VAL A 540 18.46 -4.42 11.91
C VAL A 540 19.43 -4.73 10.77
N VAL A 541 18.90 -5.00 9.59
CA VAL A 541 19.70 -5.18 8.36
C VAL A 541 19.32 -4.05 7.43
N GLU A 542 20.30 -3.29 6.98
CA GLU A 542 20.11 -2.26 5.97
C GLU A 542 19.85 -2.88 4.59
N ASP A 543 18.84 -2.31 3.94
CA ASP A 543 18.64 -2.16 2.51
C ASP A 543 17.91 -3.24 1.67
N ALA A 544 17.01 -2.72 0.82
CA ALA A 544 16.54 -3.14 -0.51
C ALA A 544 15.08 -2.68 -0.72
N SER A 545 14.92 -1.45 -1.20
CA SER A 545 13.65 -0.78 -1.48
C SER A 545 13.04 -1.23 -2.82
N THR A 546 12.30 -2.34 -2.79
CA THR A 546 11.22 -2.58 -3.78
C THR A 546 9.88 -2.19 -3.17
N LEU A 547 9.18 -1.28 -3.85
CA LEU A 547 7.89 -0.74 -3.45
C LEU A 547 6.84 -1.86 -3.36
N MET A 548 6.30 -2.06 -2.16
CA MET A 548 5.17 -2.95 -1.89
C MET A 548 3.95 -2.08 -1.57
N LEU A 549 2.88 -2.22 -2.35
CA LEU A 549 1.63 -1.44 -2.22
C LEU A 549 1.10 -1.26 -0.78
N PRO A 550 1.11 -2.30 0.09
CA PRO A 550 0.72 -2.19 1.49
C PRO A 550 1.55 -1.18 2.31
N THR A 551 2.84 -1.04 2.02
CA THR A 551 3.79 -0.25 2.81
C THR A 551 3.64 1.25 2.56
N ALA A 552 3.27 1.67 1.34
CA ALA A 552 3.03 3.08 1.03
C ALA A 552 1.73 3.61 1.65
N MET A 553 0.63 2.85 1.53
CA MET A 553 -0.67 3.22 2.13
C MET A 553 -0.59 3.35 3.64
N ALA A 554 0.17 2.46 4.24
CA ALA A 554 0.48 2.45 5.64
C ALA A 554 1.24 3.68 6.17
N ARG A 555 2.19 4.23 5.40
CA ARG A 555 2.98 5.43 5.81
C ARG A 555 2.07 6.62 6.04
N ARG A 556 1.03 6.70 5.23
CA ARG A 556 -0.01 7.71 5.35
C ARG A 556 -0.87 7.51 6.60
N GLN A 557 -1.23 6.28 6.94
CA GLN A 557 -2.08 5.99 8.10
C GLN A 557 -1.39 6.17 9.43
N LEU A 558 -0.11 5.80 9.48
CA LEU A 558 0.71 5.94 10.66
C LEU A 558 0.76 7.41 11.12
N PHE A 559 0.97 8.32 10.17
CA PHE A 559 0.89 9.76 10.40
C PHE A 559 -0.46 10.24 10.94
N LEU A 560 -1.57 9.74 10.38
CA LEU A 560 -2.92 10.14 10.82
C LEU A 560 -3.17 9.71 12.27
N PHE A 561 -2.70 8.53 12.67
CA PHE A 561 -2.86 8.03 14.02
C PHE A 561 -2.10 8.88 15.05
N GLU A 562 -0.81 9.12 14.83
CA GLU A 562 0.03 9.82 15.80
C GLU A 562 -0.27 11.30 15.94
N ALA A 563 -0.77 11.92 14.87
CA ALA A 563 -1.30 13.28 14.94
C ALA A 563 -2.71 13.34 15.59
N GLY A 564 -3.26 12.22 16.07
CA GLY A 564 -4.58 12.16 16.72
C GLY A 564 -5.76 12.36 15.77
N LEU A 565 -5.55 12.15 14.46
CA LEU A 565 -6.46 12.50 13.37
C LEU A 565 -7.40 11.34 13.02
N SER A 566 -8.13 10.90 14.03
CA SER A 566 -9.02 9.74 13.97
C SER A 566 -10.44 10.05 13.47
N SER A 567 -10.78 11.34 13.32
CA SER A 567 -12.08 11.82 12.85
C SER A 567 -11.95 12.98 11.87
N ALA A 568 -12.96 13.20 11.02
CA ALA A 568 -12.98 14.33 10.09
C ALA A 568 -12.89 15.69 10.81
N ASP A 569 -13.37 15.78 12.06
CA ASP A 569 -13.34 17.01 12.86
C ASP A 569 -11.98 17.25 13.54
N SER A 570 -11.29 16.19 13.96
CA SER A 570 -9.91 16.27 14.49
C SER A 570 -8.90 16.56 13.38
N LEU A 571 -9.12 15.98 12.19
CA LEU A 571 -8.37 16.33 10.97
C LEU A 571 -8.55 17.81 10.60
N ARG A 572 -9.79 18.33 10.67
CA ARG A 572 -10.12 19.75 10.44
C ARG A 572 -9.45 20.70 11.42
N ALA A 573 -9.51 20.39 12.72
CA ALA A 573 -8.93 21.22 13.77
C ALA A 573 -7.39 21.23 13.70
N PHE A 574 -6.76 20.09 13.44
CA PHE A 574 -5.31 19.98 13.28
C PHE A 574 -4.79 20.74 12.07
N LEU A 575 -5.50 20.67 10.94
CA LEU A 575 -5.16 21.40 9.72
C LEU A 575 -5.36 22.92 9.82
N ALA A 576 -6.19 23.37 10.76
CA ALA A 576 -6.42 24.80 11.00
C ALA A 576 -5.29 25.46 11.81
N ASP A 577 -4.56 24.69 12.63
CA ASP A 577 -3.63 25.22 13.64
C ASP A 577 -2.17 24.72 13.49
N THR A 578 -1.87 23.82 12.54
CA THR A 578 -0.53 23.19 12.41
C THR A 578 0.16 23.52 11.07
N PRO A 579 1.48 23.81 11.05
CA PRO A 579 2.22 24.10 9.81
C PRO A 579 2.17 22.93 8.81
N GLN A 580 2.06 23.26 7.52
CA GLN A 580 1.92 22.35 6.36
C GLN A 580 3.02 21.26 6.19
N ASP A 581 3.98 21.14 7.11
CA ASP A 581 5.21 20.33 7.00
C ASP A 581 5.20 19.11 7.94
N SER A 582 4.13 18.94 8.72
CA SER A 582 4.00 17.94 9.79
C SER A 582 4.21 16.50 9.33
N TYR A 583 3.82 16.13 8.11
CA TYR A 583 4.02 14.78 7.57
C TYR A 583 5.50 14.48 7.29
N ALA A 584 6.25 15.50 6.85
CA ALA A 584 7.67 15.35 6.55
C ALA A 584 8.50 15.34 7.83
N THR A 585 8.18 16.22 8.81
CA THR A 585 8.74 16.19 10.18
C THR A 585 8.49 14.84 10.88
N TYR A 586 7.29 14.29 10.69
CA TYR A 586 6.87 13.00 11.23
C TYR A 586 7.66 11.80 10.66
N VAL A 587 7.83 11.75 9.34
CA VAL A 587 8.63 10.72 8.67
C VAL A 587 10.11 10.84 9.04
N SER A 588 10.63 12.07 9.21
CA SER A 588 12.01 12.30 9.65
C SER A 588 12.26 11.85 11.09
N GLU A 589 11.43 12.24 12.06
CA GLU A 589 11.65 11.88 13.47
C GLU A 589 11.67 10.36 13.70
N ARG A 590 10.84 9.59 12.99
CA ARG A 590 10.76 8.13 13.13
C ARG A 590 11.74 7.33 12.28
N ALA A 591 12.37 7.98 11.30
CA ALA A 591 13.59 7.50 10.68
C ALA A 591 14.84 7.79 11.54
N GLY A 592 14.69 8.43 12.70
CA GLY A 592 15.80 8.84 13.58
C GLY A 592 16.43 10.18 13.17
N LEU A 593 15.72 11.00 12.40
CA LEU A 593 16.13 12.30 11.89
C LEU A 593 15.33 13.38 12.64
N THR A 594 15.69 13.64 13.88
CA THR A 594 15.05 14.66 14.72
C THR A 594 15.61 16.04 14.38
N ASP A 595 14.70 16.98 14.04
CA ASP A 595 14.88 18.40 13.69
C ASP A 595 15.14 18.77 12.22
N VAL A 596 14.16 18.56 11.34
CA VAL A 596 14.18 19.19 10.01
C VAL A 596 12.87 19.93 9.67
N PRO A 597 12.89 21.26 9.42
CA PRO A 597 11.74 21.97 8.91
C PRO A 597 11.70 21.82 7.39
N PHE A 598 10.68 21.14 6.88
CA PHE A 598 10.55 20.82 5.47
C PHE A 598 9.73 21.87 4.74
N LYS A 599 10.35 22.71 3.90
CA LYS A 599 9.63 23.12 2.68
C LYS A 599 10.48 23.62 1.52
N THR A 600 10.20 22.98 0.39
CA THR A 600 10.31 23.43 -1.01
C THR A 600 11.66 23.98 -1.41
N THR A 601 12.59 23.20 -1.93
CA THR A 601 13.94 23.77 -2.04
C THR A 601 14.77 23.31 -3.22
N PHE A 602 15.30 24.30 -3.93
CA PHE A 602 16.73 24.60 -4.09
C PHE A 602 17.72 23.43 -4.13
N ALA A 603 17.62 22.45 -3.22
CA ALA A 603 18.43 21.23 -3.14
C ALA A 603 18.46 20.44 -4.45
N THR A 604 17.32 20.25 -5.12
CA THR A 604 17.27 19.51 -6.40
C THR A 604 17.94 20.29 -7.55
N ALA A 605 17.84 21.62 -7.55
CA ALA A 605 18.54 22.48 -8.52
C ALA A 605 20.04 22.62 -8.20
N PHE A 606 20.41 22.46 -6.93
CA PHE A 606 21.78 22.53 -6.43
C PHE A 606 22.55 21.22 -6.68
N GLU A 607 21.94 20.05 -6.43
CA GLU A 607 22.51 18.73 -6.78
C GLU A 607 22.77 18.62 -8.29
N ASP A 608 21.80 19.02 -9.12
CA ASP A 608 21.93 19.00 -10.58
C ASP A 608 23.04 19.95 -11.09
N ALA A 609 23.23 21.11 -10.44
CA ALA A 609 24.31 22.04 -10.76
C ALA A 609 25.69 21.56 -10.26
N LEU A 610 25.74 20.80 -9.16
CA LEU A 610 26.95 20.18 -8.59
C LEU A 610 27.42 18.99 -9.44
N GLU A 611 26.50 18.11 -9.86
CA GLU A 611 26.79 16.98 -10.75
C GLU A 611 27.32 17.44 -12.12
N LYS A 612 26.83 18.59 -12.61
CA LYS A 612 27.24 19.14 -13.91
C LYS A 612 28.47 20.06 -13.84
N ALA A 613 28.96 20.37 -12.64
CA ALA A 613 30.05 21.30 -12.39
C ALA A 613 29.89 22.67 -13.09
N GLU A 614 28.66 23.19 -13.22
CA GLU A 614 28.38 24.46 -13.91
C GLU A 614 28.43 25.67 -12.94
N PRO A 615 29.48 26.51 -12.98
CA PRO A 615 29.70 27.56 -11.98
C PRO A 615 28.75 28.76 -12.11
N SER A 616 28.11 28.92 -13.27
CA SER A 616 27.14 29.98 -13.57
C SER A 616 25.74 29.66 -13.03
N ALA A 617 25.31 28.41 -13.13
CA ALA A 617 24.06 27.92 -12.54
C ALA A 617 24.11 28.00 -11.01
N MET A 618 25.26 27.63 -10.43
CA MET A 618 25.52 27.75 -9.00
C MET A 618 25.49 29.22 -8.53
N ARG A 619 26.15 30.14 -9.25
CA ARG A 619 26.13 31.59 -8.95
C ARG A 619 24.75 32.22 -9.05
N ALA A 620 23.92 31.77 -9.99
CA ALA A 620 22.55 32.23 -10.15
C ALA A 620 21.62 31.72 -9.03
N LEU A 621 21.87 30.51 -8.51
CA LEU A 621 21.20 29.96 -7.34
C LEU A 621 21.62 30.72 -6.06
N ILE A 622 22.92 30.95 -5.85
CA ILE A 622 23.48 31.75 -4.73
C ILE A 622 22.91 33.17 -4.68
N ALA A 623 22.72 33.82 -5.83
CA ALA A 623 22.15 35.17 -5.92
C ALA A 623 20.65 35.24 -5.57
N ARG A 624 19.94 34.09 -5.57
CA ARG A 624 18.52 33.95 -5.28
C ARG A 624 18.22 33.26 -3.95
N ALA A 625 19.25 32.72 -3.29
CA ALA A 625 19.19 32.04 -2.01
C ALA A 625 19.05 33.03 -0.84
N ARG A 626 18.38 32.62 0.24
CA ARG A 626 18.33 33.42 1.48
C ARG A 626 19.73 33.49 2.12
N PRO A 627 20.03 34.46 3.00
CA PRO A 627 21.40 34.75 3.46
C PRO A 627 22.15 33.55 4.07
N MET A 628 21.43 32.64 4.73
CA MET A 628 21.99 31.43 5.36
C MET A 628 22.27 30.30 4.36
N GLU A 629 21.36 30.09 3.40
CA GLU A 629 21.55 29.20 2.26
C GLU A 629 22.72 29.67 1.38
N ARG A 630 22.87 31.00 1.24
CA ARG A 630 24.00 31.63 0.55
C ARG A 630 25.34 31.37 1.25
N ALA A 631 25.42 31.52 2.57
CA ALA A 631 26.63 31.28 3.35
C ALA A 631 27.05 29.79 3.35
N ILE A 632 26.08 28.88 3.48
CA ILE A 632 26.31 27.42 3.43
C ILE A 632 26.81 26.98 2.04
N VAL A 633 26.29 27.60 0.97
CA VAL A 633 26.71 27.30 -0.41
C VAL A 633 28.06 27.94 -0.75
N GLU A 634 28.34 29.17 -0.30
CA GLU A 634 29.66 29.82 -0.48
C GLU A 634 30.77 29.03 0.25
N GLU A 635 30.46 28.43 1.40
CA GLU A 635 31.41 27.59 2.15
C GLU A 635 31.55 26.17 1.58
N ALA A 636 30.48 25.56 1.08
CA ALA A 636 30.55 24.32 0.31
C ALA A 636 31.39 24.52 -0.97
N PHE A 637 31.30 25.70 -1.60
CA PHE A 637 32.10 26.08 -2.76
C PHE A 637 33.58 26.28 -2.38
N ALA A 638 33.89 27.02 -1.31
CA ALA A 638 35.25 27.17 -0.80
C ALA A 638 35.90 25.81 -0.48
N VAL A 639 35.18 24.94 0.23
CA VAL A 639 35.62 23.56 0.56
C VAL A 639 35.82 22.71 -0.69
N SER A 640 34.95 22.83 -1.71
CA SER A 640 35.10 22.11 -2.98
C SER A 640 36.31 22.55 -3.81
N GLU A 641 36.77 23.79 -3.64
CA GLU A 641 37.99 24.31 -4.24
C GLU A 641 39.23 24.14 -3.34
N GLY A 642 39.09 23.45 -2.21
CA GLY A 642 40.18 23.22 -1.25
C GLY A 642 40.57 24.45 -0.41
N ARG A 643 39.73 25.49 -0.40
CA ARG A 643 39.90 26.71 0.41
C ARG A 643 39.05 26.61 1.67
N VAL A 644 39.59 27.03 2.80
CA VAL A 644 38.84 27.16 4.06
C VAL A 644 38.71 28.64 4.34
N VAL A 645 37.48 29.15 4.37
CA VAL A 645 37.17 30.51 4.80
C VAL A 645 36.41 30.40 6.13
N ALA A 646 36.45 31.45 6.95
CA ALA A 646 35.69 31.50 8.19
C ALA A 646 34.37 32.25 7.94
N PHE A 647 33.27 31.79 8.54
CA PHE A 647 31.90 32.31 8.38
C PHE A 647 31.70 33.81 8.73
N SER A 648 32.72 34.54 9.20
CA SER A 648 32.52 35.62 10.18
C SER A 648 32.55 37.08 9.69
N GLU A 649 32.48 37.43 8.40
CA GLU A 649 32.52 38.87 8.01
C GLU A 649 31.20 39.48 7.52
N PHE A 650 30.17 38.70 7.16
CA PHE A 650 28.96 39.27 6.53
C PHE A 650 27.73 39.42 7.44
N PHE A 651 27.79 38.95 8.68
CA PHE A 651 26.62 38.91 9.57
C PHE A 651 26.92 39.47 10.97
N ALA A 652 27.53 40.66 11.01
CA ALA A 652 27.84 41.34 12.26
C ALA A 652 26.61 41.95 12.98
N ASP A 653 25.41 41.93 12.39
CA ASP A 653 24.27 42.72 12.92
C ASP A 653 23.04 41.92 13.39
N ALA A 654 23.10 40.59 13.48
CA ALA A 654 21.97 39.81 13.99
C ALA A 654 22.34 39.05 15.28
N GLU A 655 22.25 39.75 16.41
CA GLU A 655 22.19 39.12 17.73
C GLU A 655 20.95 38.21 17.79
N GLY A 656 21.17 36.90 17.91
CA GLY A 656 20.16 35.99 18.44
C GLY A 656 19.79 34.77 17.59
N ASP A 657 20.75 33.97 17.13
CA ASP A 657 20.43 32.58 16.78
C ASP A 657 21.44 31.57 17.34
N GLU A 658 21.13 31.07 18.53
CA GLU A 658 21.83 29.99 19.25
C GLU A 658 21.90 28.69 18.42
N ARG A 659 20.99 28.51 17.44
CA ARG A 659 20.94 27.32 16.57
C ARG A 659 22.10 27.29 15.57
N LEU A 660 22.49 28.44 15.03
CA LEU A 660 23.63 28.58 14.10
C LEU A 660 24.95 28.23 14.79
N GLN A 661 25.17 28.76 16.00
CA GLN A 661 26.36 28.46 16.81
C GLN A 661 26.41 27.00 17.29
N THR A 662 25.25 26.34 17.42
CA THR A 662 25.14 24.92 17.77
C THR A 662 25.44 24.02 16.56
N LEU A 663 24.95 24.40 15.38
CA LEU A 663 25.22 23.71 14.11
C LEU A 663 26.72 23.79 13.76
N GLU A 664 27.34 24.96 13.90
CA GLU A 664 28.76 25.20 13.64
C GLU A 664 29.67 24.37 14.58
N ARG A 665 29.30 24.25 15.86
CA ARG A 665 30.02 23.43 16.85
C ARG A 665 29.88 21.94 16.58
N THR A 666 28.72 21.49 16.10
CA THR A 666 28.42 20.08 15.81
C THR A 666 29.15 19.62 14.52
N LEU A 667 29.16 20.46 13.48
CA LEU A 667 29.85 20.18 12.23
C LEU A 667 31.39 20.21 12.36
N GLY A 668 31.93 20.99 13.31
CA GLY A 668 33.37 21.01 13.62
C GLY A 668 33.86 19.83 14.46
N GLN A 669 32.97 19.10 15.15
CA GLN A 669 33.34 17.98 16.02
C GLN A 669 33.34 16.62 15.32
N GLU A 670 32.52 16.41 14.28
CA GLU A 670 32.37 15.12 13.60
C GLU A 670 33.21 14.98 12.32
N GLY A 671 34.53 15.12 12.45
CA GLY A 671 35.47 14.87 11.34
C GLY A 671 35.39 13.43 10.82
N GLY A 672 34.64 13.18 9.74
CA GLY A 672 34.57 11.83 9.15
C GLY A 672 33.71 11.63 7.89
N ARG A 673 34.31 11.89 6.72
CA ARG A 673 33.99 11.44 5.34
C ARG A 673 32.79 12.08 4.60
N ALA A 674 33.13 12.66 3.44
CA ALA A 674 32.28 13.41 2.52
C ALA A 674 31.06 12.65 1.96
N ASP A 675 31.06 11.32 1.95
CA ASP A 675 30.01 10.48 1.33
C ASP A 675 28.65 10.52 2.08
N ARG A 676 28.69 10.70 3.41
CA ARG A 676 27.48 10.78 4.24
C ARG A 676 26.74 12.11 4.10
N ARG A 677 27.43 13.19 3.73
CA ARG A 677 26.81 14.50 3.47
C ARG A 677 26.00 14.51 2.18
N THR A 678 26.42 13.73 1.18
CA THR A 678 25.78 13.65 -0.14
C THR A 678 24.54 12.74 -0.16
N LEU A 679 24.57 11.61 0.57
CA LEU A 679 23.43 10.69 0.67
C LEU A 679 22.21 11.32 1.39
N LEU A 680 22.49 12.16 2.39
CA LEU A 680 21.49 12.90 3.16
C LEU A 680 20.77 13.98 2.33
N LEU A 681 21.43 14.53 1.29
CA LEU A 681 20.84 15.53 0.38
C LEU A 681 19.87 14.88 -0.63
N ARG A 682 20.18 13.66 -1.09
CA ARG A 682 19.38 12.91 -2.07
C ARG A 682 18.04 12.40 -1.51
N ASP A 683 18.03 11.90 -0.29
CA ASP A 683 16.82 11.38 0.35
C ASP A 683 15.87 12.50 0.82
N PHE A 684 16.41 13.70 1.04
CA PHE A 684 15.65 14.91 1.35
C PHE A 684 14.85 15.44 0.14
N ALA A 685 15.37 15.26 -1.08
CA ALA A 685 14.68 15.64 -2.32
C ALA A 685 13.49 14.73 -2.66
N ALA A 686 13.50 13.47 -2.22
CA ALA A 686 12.45 12.50 -2.50
C ALA A 686 11.20 12.65 -1.59
N SER A 687 11.35 13.21 -0.38
CA SER A 687 10.26 13.29 0.61
C SER A 687 9.35 14.52 0.47
N THR A 688 9.81 15.59 -0.18
CA THR A 688 9.02 16.82 -0.38
C THR A 688 7.96 16.73 -1.50
N LEU A 689 7.89 15.60 -2.23
CA LEU A 689 7.04 15.39 -3.40
C LEU A 689 5.73 14.62 -3.13
N SER A 690 5.37 14.39 -1.86
CA SER A 690 4.17 13.64 -1.44
C SER A 690 3.46 14.29 -0.25
N THR A 691 2.51 15.21 -0.48
CA THR A 691 1.63 15.74 0.58
C THR A 691 0.16 15.75 0.16
N SER A 692 -0.66 15.01 0.92
CA SER A 692 -2.09 14.73 0.70
C SER A 692 -2.90 14.90 2.00
N VAL A 693 -3.14 16.14 2.44
CA VAL A 693 -4.00 16.42 3.62
C VAL A 693 -5.09 17.48 3.37
N VAL A 694 -5.34 17.92 2.13
CA VAL A 694 -6.23 19.08 1.87
C VAL A 694 -7.71 18.72 1.56
N SER A 695 -8.09 17.47 1.31
CA SER A 695 -9.42 17.18 0.73
C SER A 695 -10.57 16.81 1.68
N LEU A 696 -10.49 17.07 3.00
CA LEU A 696 -11.59 16.71 3.94
C LEU A 696 -12.27 17.89 4.65
N VAL A 697 -12.10 19.13 4.16
CA VAL A 697 -12.63 20.35 4.83
C VAL A 697 -13.49 21.25 3.93
N ALA A 698 -13.70 20.92 2.65
CA ALA A 698 -14.57 21.74 1.80
C ALA A 698 -16.04 21.30 1.85
N ALA A 699 -16.66 21.44 3.02
CA ALA A 699 -18.11 21.63 3.16
C ALA A 699 -18.33 22.82 4.10
#